data_AF-A0A7G9GN66-F1
#
_entry.id   AF-A0A7G9GN66-F1
#
_cell.length_a   1.000
_cell.length_b   1.000
_cell.length_c   1.000
_cell.angle_alpha   90.00
_cell.angle_beta   90.00
_cell.angle_gamma   90.00
#
_symmetry.space_group_name_H-M   'P 1'
#
loop_
_entity.id
_entity.type
_entity.pdbx_description
1 polymer ?
#
loop_
_entity_poly.entity_id
_entity_poly.type
_entity_poly.pdbx_seq_one_letter_code
_entity_poly.pdbx_strand_id
1 'polypeptide(L)'
;MGLNEYLKYDCYVNISQVGDQVVMPESIVAVDGTVFKETKAKVRYAYNYCTLSYSMPFYGVDEWRAEMDWLALNGVNVVLDATGQEEVWRRFLGKVGYEHQDIKDFIAGPAYYAWAYMGNLSGFGGPVHDSWFEQRTELARQNQLSMRKLGMQPVLQGYSGMVPNDLAEHDADAANDVIKQGTWCSFQRPDMLKTDSETYAKYAKLFYESQKEVYGDITQYYATDPFHEGGITGGMSTQTVASKVLDSMLDFDNDAVWIIQSWQGNPSSGLLDGIDGREEHALILDLYADKTPHYADNGGGSYGNDPEFDGKPWVFCMLNNFGGRLGLHGHLDNLANNIPKVFNTQKYVQGIGITPEASVNNPLLYDFLFETVWTDDATKDLKVIDLDTWLNDYATRRYGAESKSAQEALKILKDTVYKASLNQKGQGAPESVANSRPAFNISAASTWGNAEIDYNKEDLEKAAQLLMEDYDKLKDSEGYRYDLATVLEQVLSNSAQESLKTMKAAYDSGSLEKFTEASNTFLSIIDHMDKVTSTSKYYLLGTWVNQAKRLADGTDDFTKELYELNAKSLITTWGSINQSESGGLHDYSNRQWSGLINDFYKARWQIWIDNRSTELETGENVSDPNWFTWEWTWARGDDEYTSTPTNLNLKDLGANILENFSVKNFKSPAEDTSKDIDVKTISVEAGDYEKTRGEEYGEGSPDKVLDGNTGTKWHTTYGGSDRAKHYLTFTLNDEQMVSGLRYLPRTDGGNGTITKYEVYIKNSESDDWTKVITDGKLDANDNGWQILKFDDQKEYMAKQVKFVVLDAVSTEEGNDYAALTEMRILKGGIIEADLTELNAAIANAEKLNKADYTAETWATLEIALKEAKAITKDQTQKEVDAALSKLNDAVKGLKEVEKVDLTKLNAAIATVEKLNKVDYTAETWATLETALKEAKAITKENTQKEVDAALSKLNDAVKGLREVEKVDLTKLNATIATAEKLNKADYTAETWTTLEAALKDAKTVLADKNADQKTIDKAVLALENAMNGLLKAEEEKPVEPEKPTEPDTPATPDNDNEDKNVITNHTETISVIGKVEAGTQLITKEYSETEVKELTEIIKDKDLLKNFTIEKAFDISLVKDGTIVKPDGTISVRIKVSADILSKDVKVVFIDDNGNVTDMVTRKGSDYIEFDTNHNSTYAIVSNNAAHSNGADTGDTTNVGMIFTLLMLSGGIMVVMLKKKKA
;
A
#
# COMPACT_ATOMS: atom_id res chain seq x y z
N MET A 1 -19.34 -3.46 26.33
CA MET A 1 -19.51 -4.91 26.59
C MET A 1 -20.96 -5.37 26.64
N GLY A 2 -21.78 -5.05 27.66
CA GLY A 2 -23.14 -5.66 27.77
C GLY A 2 -24.06 -5.44 26.55
N LEU A 3 -23.92 -4.31 25.87
CA LEU A 3 -24.56 -4.08 24.56
C LEU A 3 -24.04 -5.06 23.49
N ASN A 4 -22.72 -5.29 23.44
CA ASN A 4 -22.10 -6.18 22.46
C ASN A 4 -22.49 -7.65 22.69
N GLU A 5 -22.65 -8.09 23.95
CA GLU A 5 -23.19 -9.41 24.29
C GLU A 5 -24.57 -9.62 23.62
N TYR A 6 -25.49 -8.67 23.84
CA TYR A 6 -26.81 -8.69 23.24
C TYR A 6 -26.76 -8.66 21.70
N LEU A 7 -25.91 -7.81 21.14
CA LEU A 7 -25.75 -7.72 19.69
C LEU A 7 -25.24 -9.03 19.09
N LYS A 8 -24.22 -9.66 19.69
CA LYS A 8 -23.58 -10.88 19.19
C LYS A 8 -24.49 -12.11 19.32
N TYR A 9 -25.12 -12.31 20.48
CA TYR A 9 -25.78 -13.57 20.80
C TYR A 9 -27.31 -13.56 20.64
N ASP A 10 -27.96 -12.38 20.72
CA ASP A 10 -29.41 -12.27 20.51
C ASP A 10 -29.75 -11.68 19.15
N CYS A 11 -28.93 -10.75 18.63
CA CYS A 11 -29.22 -10.04 17.37
C CYS A 11 -28.42 -10.55 16.15
N TYR A 12 -27.42 -11.41 16.35
CA TYR A 12 -26.48 -11.88 15.31
C TYR A 12 -25.77 -10.74 14.55
N VAL A 13 -25.41 -9.68 15.27
CA VAL A 13 -24.64 -8.53 14.79
C VAL A 13 -23.16 -8.71 15.11
N ASN A 14 -22.30 -8.28 14.20
CA ASN A 14 -20.86 -8.26 14.39
C ASN A 14 -20.29 -6.89 13.94
N ILE A 15 -19.74 -6.16 14.91
CA ILE A 15 -19.01 -4.91 14.66
C ILE A 15 -17.53 -5.21 14.83
N SER A 16 -16.74 -4.95 13.78
CA SER A 16 -15.31 -5.28 13.76
C SER A 16 -14.49 -4.14 13.16
N GLN A 17 -13.17 -4.20 13.30
CA GLN A 17 -12.28 -3.23 12.63
C GLN A 17 -12.29 -3.38 11.10
N VAL A 18 -12.74 -4.54 10.58
CA VAL A 18 -12.75 -4.89 9.15
C VAL A 18 -14.04 -5.59 8.73
N GLY A 19 -14.93 -4.79 8.16
CA GLY A 19 -16.22 -5.24 7.65
C GLY A 19 -17.20 -5.56 8.76
N ASP A 20 -18.35 -4.91 8.71
CA ASP A 20 -19.40 -5.14 9.71
C ASP A 20 -20.55 -6.00 9.15
N GLN A 21 -21.25 -6.65 10.07
CA GLN A 21 -22.63 -7.08 9.91
C GLN A 21 -23.43 -6.30 10.95
N VAL A 22 -24.25 -5.35 10.50
CA VAL A 22 -25.09 -4.50 11.38
C VAL A 22 -26.58 -4.64 11.07
N VAL A 23 -26.97 -5.69 10.36
CA VAL A 23 -28.38 -5.93 10.03
C VAL A 23 -29.08 -6.46 11.28
N MET A 24 -29.84 -5.57 11.93
CA MET A 24 -30.64 -5.91 13.10
C MET A 24 -31.87 -6.76 12.73
N PRO A 25 -32.36 -7.61 13.65
CA PRO A 25 -33.69 -8.24 13.52
C PRO A 25 -34.81 -7.21 13.37
N GLU A 26 -35.87 -7.55 12.63
CA GLU A 26 -37.01 -6.64 12.37
C GLU A 26 -37.71 -6.13 13.64
N SER A 27 -37.58 -6.87 14.74
CA SER A 27 -38.11 -6.52 16.05
C SER A 27 -37.09 -6.81 17.14
N ILE A 28 -37.13 -6.05 18.24
CA ILE A 28 -36.29 -6.27 19.42
C ILE A 28 -36.39 -7.74 19.87
N VAL A 29 -35.24 -8.40 19.97
CA VAL A 29 -35.14 -9.78 20.47
C VAL A 29 -35.20 -9.74 21.99
N ALA A 30 -36.16 -10.45 22.57
CA ALA A 30 -36.29 -10.54 24.02
C ALA A 30 -35.24 -11.51 24.57
N VAL A 31 -34.49 -11.07 25.58
CA VAL A 31 -33.53 -11.93 26.30
C VAL A 31 -34.30 -12.80 27.31
N ASP A 32 -34.03 -14.10 27.32
CA ASP A 32 -34.65 -15.05 28.26
C ASP A 32 -34.09 -14.85 29.68
N GLY A 33 -34.65 -13.89 30.40
CA GLY A 33 -34.25 -13.54 31.77
C GLY A 33 -33.10 -12.54 31.81
N THR A 34 -32.40 -12.49 32.95
CA THR A 34 -31.27 -11.58 33.15
C THR A 34 -29.96 -12.32 32.87
N VAL A 35 -29.24 -11.89 31.84
CA VAL A 35 -27.85 -12.30 31.58
C VAL A 35 -26.92 -11.41 32.41
N PHE A 36 -26.05 -12.03 33.20
CA PHE A 36 -25.06 -11.34 34.02
C PHE A 36 -23.67 -11.90 33.69
N LYS A 37 -22.73 -11.00 33.36
CA LYS A 37 -21.33 -11.32 33.07
C LYS A 37 -20.42 -10.41 33.88
N GLU A 38 -19.36 -10.98 34.42
CA GLU A 38 -18.26 -10.27 35.10
C GLU A 38 -16.90 -10.81 34.63
N THR A 39 -15.82 -10.12 34.98
CA THR A 39 -14.47 -10.49 34.53
C THR A 39 -13.45 -10.39 35.66
N LYS A 40 -12.47 -11.31 35.66
CA LYS A 40 -11.26 -11.24 36.51
C LYS A 40 -10.22 -10.25 35.97
N ALA A 41 -10.27 -9.92 34.67
CA ALA A 41 -9.33 -9.03 34.02
C ALA A 41 -9.64 -7.57 34.41
N LYS A 42 -8.89 -7.04 35.38
CA LYS A 42 -8.99 -5.63 35.79
C LYS A 42 -8.60 -4.69 34.67
N VAL A 43 -7.58 -5.08 33.90
CA VAL A 43 -7.09 -4.35 32.73
C VAL A 43 -7.44 -5.13 31.46
N ARG A 44 -8.06 -4.46 30.50
CA ARG A 44 -8.14 -4.90 29.11
C ARG A 44 -7.47 -3.80 28.28
N TYR A 45 -6.24 -4.07 27.87
CA TYR A 45 -5.33 -3.09 27.29
C TYR A 45 -5.39 -3.08 25.75
N ALA A 46 -5.18 -1.92 25.13
CA ALA A 46 -5.04 -1.81 23.68
C ALA A 46 -3.83 -0.97 23.24
N TYR A 47 -3.12 -1.56 22.28
CA TYR A 47 -2.13 -1.06 21.33
C TYR A 47 -0.66 -1.06 21.71
N ASN A 48 0.13 -1.26 20.68
CA ASN A 48 1.56 -1.00 20.66
C ASN A 48 1.79 0.46 20.23
N TYR A 49 2.94 1.05 20.57
CA TYR A 49 3.37 2.31 19.95
C TYR A 49 3.35 2.20 18.42
N CYS A 50 3.79 1.07 17.88
CA CYS A 50 3.79 0.80 16.45
C CYS A 50 2.40 0.94 15.80
N THR A 51 1.29 0.63 16.51
CA THR A 51 -0.07 0.77 15.95
C THR A 51 -0.37 2.20 15.55
N LEU A 52 0.18 3.16 16.30
CA LEU A 52 0.01 4.59 16.08
C LEU A 52 0.76 5.09 14.83
N SER A 53 1.61 4.26 14.24
CA SER A 53 2.36 4.56 13.01
C SER A 53 1.94 3.67 11.84
N TYR A 54 1.70 2.37 12.03
CA TYR A 54 1.34 1.48 10.92
C TYR A 54 -0.15 1.45 10.58
N SER A 55 -1.02 1.87 11.50
CA SER A 55 -2.48 1.89 11.30
C SER A 55 -3.08 3.27 11.48
N MET A 56 -2.65 4.02 12.50
CA MET A 56 -3.36 5.22 12.95
C MET A 56 -2.65 6.58 12.73
N PRO A 57 -1.53 6.72 11.98
CA PRO A 57 -0.82 7.99 11.90
C PRO A 57 -1.69 9.09 11.27
N PHE A 58 -2.64 8.67 10.42
CA PHE A 58 -3.48 9.56 9.62
C PHE A 58 -4.95 9.58 10.06
N TYR A 59 -5.27 8.99 11.22
CA TYR A 59 -6.64 8.96 11.72
C TYR A 59 -7.11 10.36 12.12
N GLY A 60 -8.31 10.70 11.67
CA GLY A 60 -9.08 11.85 12.10
C GLY A 60 -10.11 11.46 13.17
N VAL A 61 -11.06 12.38 13.42
CA VAL A 61 -12.08 12.21 14.47
C VAL A 61 -12.98 11.01 14.21
N ASP A 62 -13.37 10.77 12.94
CA ASP A 62 -14.31 9.71 12.61
C ASP A 62 -13.68 8.32 12.75
N GLU A 63 -12.44 8.14 12.29
CA GLU A 63 -11.72 6.88 12.45
C GLU A 63 -11.46 6.58 13.94
N TRP A 64 -11.02 7.57 14.72
CA TRP A 64 -10.84 7.40 16.17
C TRP A 64 -12.15 7.09 16.89
N ARG A 65 -13.25 7.71 16.50
CA ARG A 65 -14.56 7.44 17.10
C ARG A 65 -15.01 5.99 16.86
N ALA A 66 -14.90 5.52 15.62
CA ALA A 66 -15.25 4.13 15.29
C ALA A 66 -14.40 3.14 16.09
N GLU A 67 -13.10 3.42 16.20
CA GLU A 67 -12.18 2.58 16.96
C GLU A 67 -12.52 2.57 18.46
N MET A 68 -12.79 3.74 19.07
CA MET A 68 -13.18 3.83 20.48
C MET A 68 -14.50 3.11 20.77
N ASP A 69 -15.48 3.19 19.87
CA ASP A 69 -16.74 2.47 19.99
C ASP A 69 -16.51 0.94 19.94
N TRP A 70 -15.66 0.46 19.02
CA TRP A 70 -15.28 -0.95 18.94
C TRP A 70 -14.54 -1.44 20.20
N LEU A 71 -13.59 -0.65 20.71
CA LEU A 71 -12.88 -0.95 21.96
C LEU A 71 -13.84 -1.06 23.16
N ALA A 72 -14.77 -0.10 23.29
CA ALA A 72 -15.76 -0.11 24.37
C ALA A 72 -16.75 -1.28 24.27
N LEU A 73 -17.15 -1.65 23.05
CA LEU A 73 -17.96 -2.84 22.79
C LEU A 73 -17.25 -4.12 23.24
N ASN A 74 -15.93 -4.20 23.02
CA ASN A 74 -15.08 -5.31 23.47
C ASN A 74 -14.61 -5.19 24.93
N GLY A 75 -14.99 -4.11 25.62
CA GLY A 75 -14.74 -3.94 27.05
C GLY A 75 -13.30 -3.57 27.41
N VAL A 76 -12.53 -3.05 26.45
CA VAL A 76 -11.24 -2.41 26.68
C VAL A 76 -11.41 -1.22 27.63
N ASN A 77 -10.45 -1.03 28.54
CA ASN A 77 -10.48 0.08 29.51
C ASN A 77 -9.16 0.81 29.69
N VAL A 78 -8.06 0.36 29.09
CA VAL A 78 -6.76 1.05 29.07
C VAL A 78 -6.26 1.09 27.64
N VAL A 79 -5.93 2.27 27.11
CA VAL A 79 -5.62 2.46 25.68
C VAL A 79 -4.39 3.34 25.51
N LEU A 80 -3.37 2.90 24.78
CA LEU A 80 -2.23 3.77 24.46
C LEU A 80 -2.66 4.94 23.57
N ASP A 81 -2.33 6.17 23.98
CA ASP A 81 -2.69 7.40 23.26
C ASP A 81 -1.50 8.36 23.20
N ALA A 82 -0.86 8.43 22.03
CA ALA A 82 0.19 9.43 21.74
C ALA A 82 -0.34 10.63 20.93
N THR A 83 -1.66 10.78 20.79
CA THR A 83 -2.24 11.88 19.99
C THR A 83 -1.89 13.22 20.61
N GLY A 84 -1.27 14.12 19.84
CA GLY A 84 -0.91 15.48 20.32
C GLY A 84 0.37 15.54 21.13
N GLN A 85 1.11 14.44 21.24
CA GLN A 85 2.33 14.37 22.04
C GLN A 85 3.43 15.29 21.49
N GLU A 86 3.35 15.67 20.22
CA GLU A 86 4.21 16.67 19.58
C GLU A 86 4.11 18.04 20.26
N GLU A 87 2.91 18.43 20.71
CA GLU A 87 2.70 19.69 21.45
C GLU A 87 3.32 19.64 22.85
N VAL A 88 3.33 18.47 23.49
CA VAL A 88 4.03 18.26 24.77
C VAL A 88 5.52 18.49 24.58
N TRP A 89 6.11 17.87 23.54
CA TRP A 89 7.52 18.05 23.20
C TRP A 89 7.84 19.49 22.81
N ARG A 90 6.95 20.18 22.07
CA ARG A 90 7.14 21.59 21.71
C ARG A 90 7.18 22.50 22.93
N ARG A 91 6.28 22.32 23.89
CA ARG A 91 6.29 23.10 25.14
C ARG A 91 7.49 22.76 26.01
N PHE A 92 7.82 21.48 26.13
CA PHE A 92 8.95 21.02 26.93
C PHE A 92 10.27 21.60 26.40
N LEU A 93 10.57 21.41 25.11
CA LEU A 93 11.80 21.92 24.50
C LEU A 93 11.85 23.45 24.46
N GLY A 94 10.70 24.11 24.25
CA GLY A 94 10.61 25.57 24.37
C GLY A 94 10.96 26.08 25.78
N LYS A 95 10.57 25.36 26.83
CA LYS A 95 10.97 25.67 28.23
C LYS A 95 12.44 25.36 28.51
N VAL A 96 13.04 24.42 27.78
CA VAL A 96 14.48 24.12 27.83
C VAL A 96 15.31 25.21 27.14
N GLY A 97 14.76 25.87 26.11
CA GLY A 97 15.42 26.98 25.41
C GLY A 97 15.65 26.74 23.92
N TYR A 98 14.95 25.76 23.33
CA TYR A 98 14.94 25.55 21.88
C TYR A 98 14.02 26.55 21.18
N GLU A 99 14.43 27.03 20.01
CA GLU A 99 13.57 27.84 19.15
C GLU A 99 12.56 26.95 18.42
N HIS A 100 11.45 27.54 17.98
CA HIS A 100 10.34 26.79 17.36
C HIS A 100 10.77 25.92 16.16
N GLN A 101 11.73 26.39 15.36
CA GLN A 101 12.22 25.61 14.22
C GLN A 101 13.09 24.43 14.65
N ASP A 102 13.99 24.60 15.62
CA ASP A 102 14.83 23.51 16.15
C ASP A 102 13.97 22.38 16.73
N ILE A 103 12.87 22.75 17.38
CA ILE A 103 11.88 21.80 17.90
C ILE A 103 11.24 21.00 16.76
N LYS A 104 10.83 21.68 15.68
CA LYS A 104 10.21 21.02 14.53
C LYS A 104 11.19 20.09 13.81
N ASP A 105 12.47 20.43 13.81
CA ASP A 105 13.53 19.60 13.23
C ASP A 105 13.78 18.34 14.09
N PHE A 106 13.52 18.40 15.40
CA PHE A 106 13.55 17.23 16.29
C PHE A 106 12.31 16.34 16.17
N ILE A 107 11.13 16.91 15.91
CA ILE A 107 9.87 16.17 15.82
C ILE A 107 9.82 15.35 14.52
N ALA A 108 9.54 14.05 14.66
CA ALA A 108 9.38 13.17 13.52
C ALA A 108 8.11 13.46 12.70
N GLY A 109 8.07 12.93 11.48
CA GLY A 109 6.88 13.00 10.62
C GLY A 109 5.73 12.13 11.13
N PRO A 110 4.49 12.37 10.66
CA PRO A 110 3.29 11.74 11.19
C PRO A 110 3.31 10.20 11.18
N ALA A 111 4.03 9.60 10.24
CA ALA A 111 4.12 8.15 10.08
C ALA A 111 5.15 7.49 11.02
N TYR A 112 5.92 8.23 11.83
CA TYR A 112 7.10 7.71 12.53
C TYR A 112 7.09 7.91 14.06
N TYR A 113 5.96 8.33 14.64
CA TYR A 113 5.88 8.64 16.07
C TYR A 113 6.15 7.47 17.01
N ALA A 114 5.84 6.24 16.60
CA ALA A 114 6.16 5.05 17.40
C ALA A 114 7.64 5.04 17.82
N TRP A 115 8.53 5.08 16.82
CA TRP A 115 9.98 5.01 17.02
C TRP A 115 10.57 6.31 17.58
N ALA A 116 9.91 7.45 17.36
CA ALA A 116 10.30 8.69 18.04
C ALA A 116 10.04 8.60 19.55
N TYR A 117 8.87 8.15 19.98
CA TYR A 117 8.51 8.10 21.40
C TYR A 117 9.11 6.90 22.14
N MET A 118 9.56 5.88 21.43
CA MET A 118 10.44 4.81 21.93
C MET A 118 11.94 5.19 21.90
N GLY A 119 12.29 6.41 21.48
CA GLY A 119 13.66 6.94 21.51
C GLY A 119 14.61 6.28 20.50
N ASN A 120 14.10 5.81 19.37
CA ASN A 120 14.87 5.14 18.32
C ASN A 120 15.26 6.10 17.17
N LEU A 121 14.44 7.12 16.90
CA LEU A 121 14.73 8.15 15.88
C LEU A 121 14.21 9.52 16.33
N SER A 122 14.63 10.57 15.63
CA SER A 122 14.08 11.92 15.72
C SER A 122 14.13 12.59 14.34
N GLY A 123 13.27 13.58 14.09
CA GLY A 123 13.24 14.42 12.90
C GLY A 123 12.80 13.77 11.58
N PHE A 124 13.03 12.47 11.38
CA PHE A 124 12.75 11.81 10.10
C PHE A 124 11.26 11.89 9.73
N GLY A 125 10.99 12.25 8.47
CA GLY A 125 9.63 12.48 7.96
C GLY A 125 9.05 13.85 8.33
N GLY A 126 9.71 14.62 9.20
CA GLY A 126 9.39 16.02 9.50
C GLY A 126 10.16 16.99 8.60
N PRO A 127 10.09 18.31 8.87
CA PRO A 127 9.32 18.93 9.95
C PRO A 127 7.82 18.97 9.66
N VAL A 128 6.98 18.87 10.69
CA VAL A 128 5.52 19.03 10.56
C VAL A 128 5.13 20.50 10.35
N HIS A 129 3.99 20.77 9.69
CA HIS A 129 3.46 22.13 9.56
C HIS A 129 3.01 22.70 10.92
N ASP A 130 3.01 24.03 11.08
CA ASP A 130 2.68 24.67 12.37
C ASP A 130 1.25 24.38 12.84
N SER A 131 0.31 24.21 11.90
CA SER A 131 -1.07 23.83 12.23
C SER A 131 -1.18 22.44 12.88
N TRP A 132 -0.17 21.58 12.73
CA TRP A 132 -0.15 20.23 13.27
C TRP A 132 -0.35 20.23 14.79
N PHE A 133 0.37 21.11 15.49
CA PHE A 133 0.34 21.17 16.96
C PHE A 133 -1.06 21.45 17.50
N GLU A 134 -1.75 22.44 16.93
CA GLU A 134 -3.12 22.78 17.33
C GLU A 134 -4.11 21.67 16.98
N GLN A 135 -4.07 21.19 15.74
CA GLN A 135 -5.00 20.17 15.24
C GLN A 135 -4.90 18.86 16.01
N ARG A 136 -3.68 18.37 16.27
CA ARG A 136 -3.47 17.14 17.04
C ARG A 136 -3.81 17.31 18.52
N THR A 137 -3.57 18.48 19.10
CA THR A 137 -3.99 18.77 20.48
C THR A 137 -5.52 18.72 20.63
N GLU A 138 -6.24 19.30 19.67
CA GLU A 138 -7.71 19.25 19.70
C GLU A 138 -8.23 17.82 19.52
N LEU A 139 -7.68 17.07 18.57
CA LEU A 139 -8.03 15.66 18.38
C LEU A 139 -7.78 14.83 19.65
N ALA A 140 -6.63 15.03 20.31
CA ALA A 140 -6.31 14.34 21.57
C ALA A 140 -7.37 14.60 22.64
N ARG A 141 -7.77 15.86 22.83
CA ARG A 141 -8.79 16.24 23.81
C ARG A 141 -10.15 15.62 23.51
N GLN A 142 -10.52 15.53 22.24
CA GLN A 142 -11.74 14.87 21.80
C GLN A 142 -11.71 13.35 22.05
N ASN A 143 -10.59 12.69 21.70
CA ASN A 143 -10.38 11.27 21.93
C ASN A 143 -10.45 10.96 23.43
N GLN A 144 -9.73 11.71 24.25
CA GLN A 144 -9.68 11.52 25.71
C GLN A 144 -11.03 11.82 26.39
N LEU A 145 -11.81 12.79 25.88
CA LEU A 145 -13.18 12.99 26.35
C LEU A 145 -14.07 11.78 26.05
N SER A 146 -13.93 11.20 24.85
CA SER A 146 -14.68 10.01 24.45
C SER A 146 -14.28 8.79 25.29
N MET A 147 -12.99 8.57 25.50
CA MET A 147 -12.46 7.52 26.38
C MET A 147 -13.05 7.63 27.79
N ARG A 148 -13.00 8.81 28.42
CA ARG A 148 -13.59 9.00 29.77
C ARG A 148 -15.08 8.71 29.81
N LYS A 149 -15.84 9.10 28.79
CA LYS A 149 -17.29 8.81 28.70
C LYS A 149 -17.58 7.32 28.58
N LEU A 150 -16.69 6.59 27.91
CA LEU A 150 -16.78 5.14 27.70
C LEU A 150 -16.14 4.33 28.85
N GLY A 151 -15.59 5.00 29.87
CA GLY A 151 -14.95 4.35 31.01
C GLY A 151 -13.54 3.81 30.72
N MET A 152 -12.88 4.35 29.69
CA MET A 152 -11.50 4.04 29.33
C MET A 152 -10.54 5.10 29.88
N GLN A 153 -9.32 4.70 30.19
CA GLN A 153 -8.21 5.58 30.55
C GLN A 153 -7.11 5.50 29.47
N PRO A 154 -6.61 6.64 28.98
CA PRO A 154 -5.49 6.64 28.04
C PRO A 154 -4.17 6.33 28.77
N VAL A 155 -3.19 5.77 28.07
CA VAL A 155 -1.80 5.70 28.54
C VAL A 155 -1.04 6.81 27.85
N LEU A 156 -0.54 7.77 28.63
CA LEU A 156 0.27 8.88 28.12
C LEU A 156 1.77 8.53 28.14
N GLN A 157 2.61 9.37 27.55
CA GLN A 157 4.05 9.16 27.57
C GLN A 157 4.65 9.47 28.95
N GLY A 158 5.47 8.55 29.48
CA GLY A 158 6.38 8.80 30.60
C GLY A 158 7.73 9.37 30.14
N TYR A 159 8.51 9.97 31.04
CA TYR A 159 9.81 10.55 30.70
C TYR A 159 10.99 9.79 31.30
N SER A 160 11.80 9.20 30.43
CA SER A 160 13.02 8.46 30.80
C SER A 160 14.32 9.15 30.39
N GLY A 161 14.28 10.44 30.06
CA GLY A 161 15.48 11.27 29.88
C GLY A 161 15.86 11.58 28.45
N MET A 162 15.02 11.23 27.46
CA MET A 162 15.25 11.52 26.04
C MET A 162 15.38 13.03 25.79
N VAL A 163 16.43 13.43 25.06
CA VAL A 163 16.74 14.81 24.69
C VAL A 163 17.35 14.89 23.28
N PRO A 164 17.26 16.04 22.59
CA PRO A 164 17.91 16.21 21.29
C PRO A 164 19.45 16.10 21.38
N ASN A 165 20.10 15.69 20.28
CA ASN A 165 21.54 15.39 20.28
C ASN A 165 22.45 16.62 20.47
N ASP A 166 21.88 17.82 20.31
CA ASP A 166 22.51 19.13 20.41
C ASP A 166 22.19 19.86 21.73
N LEU A 167 21.63 19.17 22.74
CA LEU A 167 21.26 19.78 24.03
C LEU A 167 22.35 20.67 24.64
N ALA A 168 23.62 20.29 24.50
CA ALA A 168 24.74 21.05 25.04
C ALA A 168 24.89 22.47 24.45
N GLU A 169 24.29 22.73 23.29
CA GLU A 169 24.26 24.06 22.65
C GLU A 169 23.19 24.97 23.27
N HIS A 170 22.13 24.38 23.85
CA HIS A 170 21.00 25.10 24.47
C HIS A 170 21.08 25.13 26.00
N ASP A 171 21.64 24.09 26.64
CA ASP A 171 21.90 24.00 28.08
C ASP A 171 23.30 23.39 28.30
N ALA A 172 24.33 24.26 28.31
CA ALA A 172 25.72 23.84 28.44
C ALA A 172 26.03 23.14 29.78
N ASP A 173 25.25 23.44 30.83
CA ASP A 173 25.42 22.83 32.15
C ASP A 173 24.94 21.35 32.13
N ALA A 174 23.99 21.01 31.26
CA ALA A 174 23.48 19.66 31.06
C ALA A 174 24.47 18.73 30.31
N ALA A 175 25.51 19.28 29.66
CA ALA A 175 26.37 18.51 28.75
C ALA A 175 27.07 17.30 29.39
N ASN A 176 27.40 17.37 30.69
CA ASN A 176 28.06 16.27 31.41
C ASN A 176 27.10 15.13 31.80
N ASP A 177 25.80 15.37 31.71
CA ASP A 177 24.75 14.41 32.05
C ASP A 177 24.21 13.69 30.82
N VAL A 178 24.60 14.12 29.61
CA VAL A 178 24.16 13.51 28.35
C VAL A 178 24.90 12.20 28.05
N ILE A 179 24.14 11.18 27.70
CA ILE A 179 24.59 9.87 27.22
C ILE A 179 24.21 9.73 25.76
N LYS A 180 25.22 9.69 24.89
CA LYS A 180 25.03 9.43 23.46
C LYS A 180 24.47 8.02 23.25
N GLN A 181 23.36 7.91 22.50
CA GLN A 181 22.62 6.64 22.34
C GLN A 181 23.01 5.82 21.11
N GLY A 182 23.88 6.35 20.23
CA GLY A 182 24.27 5.65 19.00
C GLY A 182 23.16 5.62 17.96
N THR A 183 23.00 4.50 17.26
CA THR A 183 22.06 4.36 16.14
C THR A 183 21.09 3.20 16.30
N TRP A 184 19.89 3.30 15.72
CA TRP A 184 18.93 2.21 15.56
C TRP A 184 18.56 2.10 14.08
N CYS A 185 18.72 0.93 13.46
CA CYS A 185 18.50 0.74 12.02
C CYS A 185 19.07 1.88 11.14
N SER A 186 20.29 2.32 11.46
CA SER A 186 20.99 3.45 10.83
C SER A 186 20.41 4.86 11.08
N PHE A 187 19.31 5.01 11.81
CA PHE A 187 18.91 6.31 12.37
C PHE A 187 19.80 6.72 13.53
N GLN A 188 20.09 8.02 13.62
CA GLN A 188 20.67 8.60 14.82
C GLN A 188 19.60 8.62 15.92
N ARG A 189 19.86 7.93 17.03
CA ARG A 189 18.96 7.98 18.20
C ARG A 189 19.08 9.35 18.89
N PRO A 190 18.00 9.90 19.46
CA PRO A 190 18.09 11.02 20.39
C PRO A 190 18.97 10.62 21.59
N ASP A 191 19.62 11.59 22.21
CA ASP A 191 20.44 11.32 23.39
C ASP A 191 19.55 11.11 24.63
N MET A 192 20.17 10.65 25.72
CA MET A 192 19.49 10.43 26.99
C MET A 192 20.25 11.08 28.13
N LEU A 193 19.57 11.74 29.06
CA LEU A 193 20.16 12.20 30.32
C LEU A 193 20.39 11.04 31.29
N LYS A 194 21.46 11.13 32.09
CA LYS A 194 21.66 10.27 33.27
C LYS A 194 20.48 10.47 34.23
N THR A 195 19.73 9.42 34.51
CA THR A 195 18.50 9.51 35.30
C THR A 195 18.73 9.83 36.78
N ASP A 196 19.95 9.68 37.28
CA ASP A 196 20.34 10.06 38.64
C ASP A 196 20.92 11.49 38.74
N SER A 197 20.94 12.23 37.64
CA SER A 197 21.39 13.64 37.61
C SER A 197 20.31 14.62 38.08
N GLU A 198 20.74 15.77 38.60
CA GLU A 198 19.84 16.90 38.91
C GLU A 198 19.18 17.46 37.64
N THR A 199 19.89 17.41 36.51
CA THR A 199 19.39 17.82 35.19
C THR A 199 18.20 16.97 34.76
N TYR A 200 18.29 15.64 34.92
CA TYR A 200 17.16 14.75 34.65
C TYR A 200 15.94 15.09 35.50
N ALA A 201 16.12 15.26 36.83
CA ALA A 201 15.01 15.60 37.72
C ALA A 201 14.34 16.93 37.33
N LYS A 202 15.12 17.95 36.96
CA LYS A 202 14.63 19.23 36.42
C LYS A 202 13.79 19.00 35.15
N TYR A 203 14.29 18.22 34.20
CA TYR A 203 13.65 18.06 32.90
C TYR A 203 12.44 17.14 32.95
N ALA A 204 12.47 16.08 33.76
CA ALA A 204 11.31 15.22 34.00
C ALA A 204 10.13 16.04 34.53
N LYS A 205 10.38 16.93 35.50
CA LYS A 205 9.37 17.86 36.00
C LYS A 205 8.82 18.77 34.90
N LEU A 206 9.68 19.39 34.10
CA LEU A 206 9.25 20.27 32.99
C LEU A 206 8.44 19.50 31.92
N PHE A 207 8.80 18.26 31.64
CA PHE A 207 8.09 17.40 30.70
C PHE A 207 6.67 17.11 31.21
N TYR A 208 6.53 16.62 32.45
CA TYR A 208 5.20 16.32 33.00
C TYR A 208 4.35 17.57 33.21
N GLU A 209 4.94 18.71 33.59
CA GLU A 209 4.24 20.01 33.60
C GLU A 209 3.70 20.36 32.21
N SER A 210 4.50 20.18 31.17
CA SER A 210 4.09 20.44 29.78
C SER A 210 2.99 19.48 29.33
N GLN A 211 3.09 18.20 29.70
CA GLN A 211 2.05 17.20 29.40
C GLN A 211 0.71 17.55 30.08
N LYS A 212 0.76 17.96 31.35
CA LYS A 212 -0.42 18.44 32.10
C LYS A 212 -1.05 19.66 31.46
N GLU A 213 -0.26 20.59 30.93
CA GLU A 213 -0.79 21.79 30.25
C GLU A 213 -1.50 21.47 28.93
N VAL A 214 -1.17 20.36 28.28
CA VAL A 214 -1.79 19.92 27.01
C VAL A 214 -3.09 19.16 27.29
N TYR A 215 -3.02 18.13 28.14
CA TYR A 215 -4.12 17.18 28.35
C TYR A 215 -4.91 17.38 29.65
N GLY A 216 -4.31 17.95 30.68
CA GLY A 216 -4.83 17.96 32.05
C GLY A 216 -4.63 16.63 32.79
N ASP A 217 -5.25 16.51 33.96
CA ASP A 217 -5.19 15.30 34.80
C ASP A 217 -6.23 14.28 34.31
N ILE A 218 -5.83 13.43 33.36
CA ILE A 218 -6.76 12.58 32.59
C ILE A 218 -6.47 11.07 32.68
N THR A 219 -5.35 10.68 33.28
CA THR A 219 -4.97 9.28 33.50
C THR A 219 -4.00 9.16 34.67
N GLN A 220 -3.73 7.91 35.06
CA GLN A 220 -2.63 7.51 35.93
C GLN A 220 -1.64 6.56 35.21
N TYR A 221 -1.87 6.22 33.93
CA TYR A 221 -1.02 5.29 33.19
C TYR A 221 -0.01 6.04 32.31
N TYR A 222 1.27 5.73 32.47
CA TYR A 222 2.36 6.36 31.72
C TYR A 222 3.31 5.30 31.13
N ALA A 223 3.63 5.39 29.85
CA ALA A 223 4.51 4.44 29.15
C ALA A 223 5.84 5.09 28.74
N THR A 224 6.95 4.45 29.08
CA THR A 224 8.28 4.78 28.55
C THR A 224 9.20 3.57 28.70
N ASP A 225 9.99 3.29 27.67
CA ASP A 225 10.86 2.12 27.62
C ASP A 225 12.30 2.58 27.34
N PRO A 226 13.06 3.01 28.36
CA PRO A 226 14.46 3.36 28.15
C PRO A 226 15.20 2.16 27.58
N PHE A 227 16.04 2.42 26.57
CA PHE A 227 16.81 1.37 25.89
C PHE A 227 15.97 0.38 25.04
N HIS A 228 14.78 0.80 24.57
CA HIS A 228 14.00 0.03 23.62
C HIS A 228 14.83 -0.29 22.36
N GLU A 229 14.96 -1.60 22.06
CA GLU A 229 15.76 -2.16 20.96
C GLU A 229 17.20 -1.61 20.88
N GLY A 230 17.86 -1.49 22.02
CA GLY A 230 19.28 -1.11 22.11
C GLY A 230 19.48 0.20 22.88
N GLY A 231 20.30 1.10 22.35
CA GLY A 231 20.76 2.26 23.12
C GLY A 231 21.87 1.91 24.11
N ILE A 232 22.27 2.90 24.91
CA ILE A 232 23.48 2.84 25.74
C ILE A 232 23.17 3.37 27.14
N THR A 233 23.45 2.57 28.17
CA THR A 233 23.16 2.94 29.57
C THR A 233 24.13 3.97 30.16
N GLY A 234 25.22 4.29 29.46
CA GLY A 234 26.26 5.20 29.95
C GLY A 234 26.99 4.67 31.20
N GLY A 235 26.88 3.37 31.50
CA GLY A 235 27.40 2.75 32.71
C GLY A 235 26.45 2.80 33.91
N MET A 236 25.25 3.38 33.76
CA MET A 236 24.21 3.31 34.79
C MET A 236 23.68 1.88 34.92
N SER A 237 23.35 1.48 36.15
CA SER A 237 22.60 0.24 36.37
C SER A 237 21.13 0.44 35.97
N THR A 238 20.52 -0.56 35.34
CA THR A 238 19.10 -0.53 34.97
C THR A 238 18.19 -0.39 36.19
N GLN A 239 18.65 -0.85 37.36
CA GLN A 239 17.99 -0.61 38.66
C GLN A 239 17.92 0.86 39.04
N THR A 240 19.04 1.59 38.90
CA THR A 240 19.07 3.03 39.19
C THR A 240 18.18 3.78 38.22
N VAL A 241 18.24 3.41 36.93
CA VAL A 241 17.38 3.99 35.89
C VAL A 241 15.92 3.80 36.24
N ALA A 242 15.49 2.57 36.46
CA ALA A 242 14.10 2.23 36.77
C ALA A 242 13.60 2.93 38.03
N SER A 243 14.41 2.92 39.09
CA SER A 243 14.06 3.56 40.35
C SER A 243 13.84 5.06 40.18
N LYS A 244 14.72 5.75 39.44
CA LYS A 244 14.64 7.19 39.19
C LYS A 244 13.53 7.59 38.21
N VAL A 245 13.28 6.77 37.20
CA VAL A 245 12.14 6.97 36.29
C VAL A 245 10.84 6.89 37.08
N LEU A 246 10.67 5.86 37.91
CA LEU A 246 9.49 5.71 38.75
C LEU A 246 9.36 6.83 39.80
N ASP A 247 10.47 7.25 40.44
CA ASP A 247 10.47 8.40 41.35
C ASP A 247 9.89 9.65 40.66
N SER A 248 10.35 9.95 39.43
CA SER A 248 9.91 11.13 38.69
C SER A 248 8.43 11.09 38.30
N MET A 249 7.90 9.89 37.99
CA MET A 249 6.47 9.71 37.73
C MET A 249 5.66 9.97 39.00
N LEU A 250 6.07 9.38 40.13
CA LEU A 250 5.36 9.50 41.41
C LEU A 250 5.42 10.91 42.00
N ASP A 251 6.52 11.64 41.78
CA ASP A 251 6.63 13.04 42.17
C ASP A 251 5.61 13.94 41.45
N PHE A 252 5.22 13.57 40.23
CA PHE A 252 4.21 14.28 39.44
C PHE A 252 2.78 13.79 39.77
N ASP A 253 2.60 12.48 39.85
CA ASP A 253 1.33 11.80 40.09
C ASP A 253 1.53 10.61 41.04
N ASN A 254 1.07 10.77 42.29
CA ASN A 254 1.25 9.77 43.34
C ASN A 254 0.53 8.43 43.04
N ASP A 255 -0.43 8.42 42.10
CA ASP A 255 -1.16 7.21 41.70
C ASP A 255 -0.61 6.61 40.38
N ALA A 256 0.49 7.16 39.86
CA ALA A 256 1.07 6.77 38.58
C ALA A 256 1.37 5.27 38.49
N VAL A 257 1.07 4.68 37.35
CA VAL A 257 1.40 3.30 36.98
C VAL A 257 2.25 3.34 35.72
N TRP A 258 3.48 2.87 35.85
CA TRP A 258 4.42 2.75 34.74
C TRP A 258 4.07 1.51 33.89
N ILE A 259 3.64 1.74 32.65
CA ILE A 259 3.48 0.69 31.63
C ILE A 259 4.85 0.37 31.03
N ILE A 260 5.24 -0.90 31.08
CA ILE A 260 6.56 -1.39 30.62
C ILE A 260 6.36 -2.52 29.61
N GLN A 261 7.00 -2.45 28.44
CA GLN A 261 6.92 -3.49 27.42
C GLN A 261 7.89 -4.64 27.68
N SER A 262 7.41 -5.89 27.68
CA SER A 262 8.29 -7.05 27.69
C SER A 262 8.82 -7.38 26.27
N TRP A 263 9.95 -6.80 25.87
CA TRP A 263 10.50 -6.98 24.53
C TRP A 263 12.03 -6.97 24.52
N GLN A 264 12.64 -7.92 23.79
CA GLN A 264 14.09 -8.05 23.59
C GLN A 264 14.94 -7.92 24.87
N GLY A 265 14.49 -8.56 25.95
CA GLY A 265 15.19 -8.59 27.24
C GLY A 265 14.87 -7.44 28.19
N ASN A 266 13.99 -6.51 27.80
CA ASN A 266 13.33 -5.56 28.68
C ASN A 266 12.01 -6.16 29.19
N PRO A 267 11.59 -6.00 30.47
CA PRO A 267 12.41 -5.46 31.55
C PRO A 267 13.55 -6.41 31.93
N SER A 268 14.74 -5.85 32.15
CA SER A 268 15.85 -6.60 32.76
C SER A 268 15.56 -6.87 34.24
N SER A 269 16.22 -7.86 34.85
CA SER A 269 16.10 -8.09 36.30
C SER A 269 16.45 -6.85 37.11
N GLY A 270 17.49 -6.12 36.73
CA GLY A 270 17.83 -4.85 37.38
C GLY A 270 16.71 -3.82 37.28
N LEU A 271 15.99 -3.73 36.16
CA LEU A 271 14.84 -2.83 36.03
C LEU A 271 13.75 -3.21 37.05
N LEU A 272 13.43 -4.51 37.14
CA LEU A 272 12.43 -5.03 38.10
C LEU A 272 12.86 -4.79 39.55
N ASP A 273 14.13 -4.99 39.89
CA ASP A 273 14.70 -4.67 41.21
C ASP A 273 14.56 -3.17 41.57
N GLY A 274 14.51 -2.29 40.56
CA GLY A 274 14.32 -0.86 40.77
C GLY A 274 12.88 -0.48 41.15
N ILE A 275 11.93 -1.39 40.95
CA ILE A 275 10.51 -1.24 41.24
C ILE A 275 10.14 -1.87 42.60
N ASP A 276 11.01 -2.70 43.18
CA ASP A 276 10.73 -3.40 44.44
C ASP A 276 10.20 -2.49 45.57
N GLY A 277 9.15 -2.97 46.23
CA GLY A 277 8.40 -2.25 47.26
C GLY A 277 7.42 -1.20 46.75
N ARG A 278 7.23 -1.10 45.42
CA ARG A 278 6.30 -0.21 44.71
C ARG A 278 5.61 -0.92 43.56
N GLU A 279 5.33 -2.22 43.74
CA GLU A 279 4.82 -3.10 42.68
C GLU A 279 3.50 -2.61 42.08
N GLU A 280 2.65 -1.95 42.88
CA GLU A 280 1.38 -1.36 42.46
C GLU A 280 1.51 -0.23 41.44
N HIS A 281 2.70 0.36 41.31
CA HIS A 281 3.02 1.45 40.40
C HIS A 281 3.69 1.00 39.10
N ALA A 282 3.63 -0.30 38.79
CA ALA A 282 4.10 -0.85 37.52
C ALA A 282 3.09 -1.84 36.94
N LEU A 283 3.01 -1.87 35.61
CA LEU A 283 2.23 -2.85 34.87
C LEU A 283 3.01 -3.29 33.63
N ILE A 284 3.42 -4.55 33.62
CA ILE A 284 4.21 -5.13 32.53
C ILE A 284 3.26 -5.68 31.46
N LEU A 285 3.46 -5.28 30.22
CA LEU A 285 2.80 -5.88 29.08
C LEU A 285 3.62 -7.08 28.63
N ASP A 286 3.16 -8.30 28.88
CA ASP A 286 3.77 -9.52 28.33
C ASP A 286 3.48 -9.55 26.83
N LEU A 287 4.32 -8.85 26.07
CA LEU A 287 3.96 -8.19 24.81
C LEU A 287 3.56 -9.19 23.71
N TYR A 288 4.13 -10.40 23.73
CA TYR A 288 3.94 -11.44 22.72
C TYR A 288 3.51 -12.79 23.31
N ALA A 289 2.67 -12.75 24.35
CA ALA A 289 2.30 -13.91 25.15
C ALA A 289 1.46 -14.97 24.41
N ASP A 290 0.85 -14.63 23.28
CA ASP A 290 0.14 -15.58 22.41
C ASP A 290 1.09 -16.61 21.74
N LYS A 291 2.35 -16.23 21.52
CA LYS A 291 3.39 -17.11 20.95
C LYS A 291 4.55 -17.38 21.90
N THR A 292 5.14 -16.33 22.48
CA THR A 292 6.38 -16.39 23.28
C THR A 292 6.15 -15.68 24.61
N PRO A 293 5.44 -16.30 25.56
CA PRO A 293 5.15 -15.70 26.86
C PRO A 293 6.40 -15.62 27.74
N HIS A 294 6.61 -14.47 28.37
CA HIS A 294 7.73 -14.23 29.29
C HIS A 294 7.35 -14.31 30.77
N TYR A 295 6.06 -14.30 31.11
CA TYR A 295 5.62 -14.46 32.50
C TYR A 295 6.10 -15.78 33.16
N ALA A 296 6.45 -16.79 32.36
CA ALA A 296 6.86 -18.10 32.85
C ALA A 296 8.39 -18.25 33.00
N ASP A 297 9.16 -17.25 32.57
CA ASP A 297 10.63 -17.29 32.60
C ASP A 297 11.14 -17.35 34.05
N ASN A 298 12.18 -18.15 34.30
CA ASN A 298 12.74 -18.39 35.63
C ASN A 298 14.27 -18.40 35.63
N GLY A 299 14.85 -17.20 35.51
CA GLY A 299 16.29 -16.97 35.49
C GLY A 299 16.83 -16.57 34.12
N GLY A 300 17.98 -15.91 34.10
CA GLY A 300 18.63 -15.43 32.87
C GLY A 300 18.84 -13.92 32.78
N GLY A 301 18.42 -13.15 33.79
CA GLY A 301 18.66 -11.70 33.88
C GLY A 301 17.81 -10.83 32.94
N SER A 302 17.07 -11.47 32.02
CA SER A 302 16.04 -10.87 31.17
C SER A 302 14.67 -11.34 31.65
N TYR A 303 13.71 -10.42 31.77
CA TYR A 303 12.34 -10.67 32.25
C TYR A 303 12.20 -11.11 33.72
N GLY A 304 13.28 -11.02 34.48
CA GLY A 304 13.32 -11.33 35.90
C GLY A 304 14.17 -12.55 36.25
N ASN A 305 14.29 -12.81 37.55
CA ASN A 305 14.96 -13.99 38.09
C ASN A 305 13.95 -15.08 38.48
N ASP A 306 12.73 -14.69 38.82
CA ASP A 306 11.60 -15.52 39.20
C ASP A 306 10.40 -15.30 38.26
N PRO A 307 9.50 -16.30 38.12
CA PRO A 307 8.28 -16.18 37.33
C PRO A 307 7.40 -14.98 37.71
N GLU A 308 6.49 -14.64 36.81
CA GLU A 308 5.60 -13.47 36.89
C GLU A 308 6.39 -12.17 37.07
N PHE A 309 7.51 -12.05 36.35
CA PHE A 309 8.38 -10.88 36.34
C PHE A 309 8.80 -10.45 37.74
N ASP A 310 9.38 -11.36 38.55
CA ASP A 310 9.74 -11.09 39.95
C ASP A 310 8.54 -10.60 40.79
N GLY A 311 7.36 -11.14 40.52
CA GLY A 311 6.11 -10.84 41.22
C GLY A 311 5.49 -9.47 40.90
N LYS A 312 5.81 -8.86 39.77
CA LYS A 312 5.23 -7.58 39.35
C LYS A 312 3.90 -7.77 38.62
N PRO A 313 2.95 -6.81 38.70
CA PRO A 313 1.69 -6.89 37.97
C PRO A 313 1.91 -6.92 36.46
N TRP A 314 1.17 -7.78 35.75
CA TRP A 314 1.36 -7.96 34.31
C TRP A 314 0.07 -8.26 33.54
N VAL A 315 0.11 -8.06 32.22
CA VAL A 315 -1.01 -8.26 31.27
C VAL A 315 -0.59 -9.26 30.20
N PHE A 316 -1.42 -10.28 29.96
CA PHE A 316 -1.23 -11.22 28.84
C PHE A 316 -1.59 -10.52 27.53
N CYS A 317 -0.62 -10.23 26.67
CA CYS A 317 -0.90 -9.53 25.41
C CYS A 317 -0.81 -10.47 24.20
N MET A 318 -1.72 -10.25 23.25
CA MET A 318 -1.64 -10.82 21.92
C MET A 318 -0.97 -9.80 21.00
N LEU A 319 0.25 -10.10 20.54
CA LEU A 319 0.93 -9.25 19.57
C LEU A 319 0.37 -9.52 18.17
N ASN A 320 0.41 -10.79 17.74
CA ASN A 320 -0.03 -11.30 16.44
C ASN A 320 0.58 -10.66 15.18
N ASN A 321 0.45 -9.33 15.01
CA ASN A 321 0.81 -8.60 13.81
C ASN A 321 2.11 -7.79 13.96
N PHE A 322 2.94 -7.82 12.92
CA PHE A 322 4.19 -7.06 12.79
C PHE A 322 4.17 -6.27 11.47
N GLY A 323 4.55 -4.99 11.50
CA GLY A 323 4.61 -4.09 10.35
C GLY A 323 3.29 -3.84 9.61
N GLY A 324 2.15 -4.37 10.07
CA GLY A 324 0.94 -4.42 9.24
C GLY A 324 1.06 -5.34 8.04
N ARG A 325 2.02 -6.27 8.07
CA ARG A 325 2.15 -7.31 7.04
C ARG A 325 0.89 -8.16 7.05
N LEU A 326 0.36 -8.38 5.85
CA LEU A 326 -0.91 -9.09 5.65
C LEU A 326 -0.67 -10.58 5.42
N GLY A 327 -1.63 -11.38 5.88
CA GLY A 327 -1.68 -12.83 5.76
C GLY A 327 -2.56 -13.41 6.86
N LEU A 328 -3.18 -14.56 6.58
CA LEU A 328 -3.95 -15.29 7.58
C LEU A 328 -2.98 -15.99 8.54
N HIS A 329 -3.02 -15.60 9.81
CA HIS A 329 -2.06 -16.06 10.81
C HIS A 329 -2.57 -15.89 12.24
N GLY A 330 -2.35 -16.88 13.10
CA GLY A 330 -2.54 -16.73 14.53
C GLY A 330 -2.38 -18.01 15.35
N HIS A 331 -2.53 -17.86 16.66
CA HIS A 331 -2.35 -18.92 17.67
C HIS A 331 -3.65 -19.13 18.45
N LEU A 332 -4.76 -19.38 17.74
CA LEU A 332 -6.11 -19.39 18.33
C LEU A 332 -6.25 -20.42 19.46
N ASP A 333 -5.65 -21.60 19.29
CA ASP A 333 -5.62 -22.63 20.33
C ASP A 333 -4.74 -22.25 21.52
N ASN A 334 -3.66 -21.50 21.34
CA ASN A 334 -2.91 -20.95 22.46
C ASN A 334 -3.76 -19.97 23.26
N LEU A 335 -4.48 -19.05 22.61
CA LEU A 335 -5.37 -18.10 23.29
C LEU A 335 -6.44 -18.84 24.11
N ALA A 336 -7.10 -19.84 23.51
CA ALA A 336 -8.18 -20.60 24.14
C ALA A 336 -7.72 -21.36 25.39
N ASN A 337 -6.49 -21.89 25.37
CA ASN A 337 -5.96 -22.72 26.45
C ASN A 337 -5.17 -21.93 27.50
N ASN A 338 -4.34 -20.97 27.07
CA ASN A 338 -3.41 -20.29 27.96
C ASN A 338 -4.08 -19.21 28.80
N ILE A 339 -5.07 -18.47 28.28
CA ILE A 339 -5.71 -17.41 29.07
C ILE A 339 -6.43 -17.98 30.30
N PRO A 340 -7.30 -19.01 30.19
CA PRO A 340 -7.88 -19.64 31.36
C PRO A 340 -6.82 -20.20 32.32
N LYS A 341 -5.78 -20.87 31.79
CA LYS A 341 -4.67 -21.39 32.59
C LYS A 341 -4.00 -20.29 33.41
N VAL A 342 -3.68 -19.16 32.78
CA VAL A 342 -3.03 -18.01 33.42
C VAL A 342 -3.90 -17.47 34.54
N PHE A 343 -5.16 -17.11 34.26
CA PHE A 343 -6.06 -16.52 35.27
C PHE A 343 -6.46 -17.46 36.41
N ASN A 344 -6.29 -18.77 36.24
CA ASN A 344 -6.59 -19.75 37.28
C ASN A 344 -5.36 -20.13 38.13
N THR A 345 -4.14 -19.84 37.65
CA THR A 345 -2.92 -20.33 38.31
C THR A 345 -1.91 -19.26 38.68
N GLN A 346 -1.93 -18.11 38.01
CA GLN A 346 -0.98 -17.02 38.18
C GLN A 346 -1.54 -15.97 39.16
N LYS A 347 -0.67 -15.36 39.97
CA LYS A 347 -1.08 -14.49 41.08
C LYS A 347 -1.11 -13.02 40.71
N TYR A 348 -0.19 -12.58 39.84
CA TYR A 348 0.06 -11.17 39.55
C TYR A 348 -0.53 -10.71 38.22
N VAL A 349 -1.11 -11.62 37.43
CA VAL A 349 -1.87 -11.27 36.22
C VAL A 349 -3.01 -10.29 36.57
N GLN A 350 -3.05 -9.15 35.88
CA GLN A 350 -4.09 -8.13 36.02
C GLN A 350 -5.07 -8.11 34.86
N GLY A 351 -4.73 -8.72 33.72
CA GLY A 351 -5.47 -8.44 32.50
C GLY A 351 -5.06 -9.20 31.25
N ILE A 352 -5.76 -8.89 30.17
CA ILE A 352 -5.43 -9.25 28.79
C ILE A 352 -5.23 -7.98 27.95
N GLY A 353 -4.59 -8.06 26.79
CA GLY A 353 -4.50 -6.92 25.89
C GLY A 353 -4.14 -7.28 24.45
N ILE A 354 -4.35 -6.32 23.55
CA ILE A 354 -3.87 -6.39 22.17
C ILE A 354 -2.67 -5.47 22.02
N THR A 355 -1.59 -5.96 21.45
CA THR A 355 -0.34 -5.21 21.22
C THR A 355 0.16 -5.34 19.77
N PRO A 356 -0.73 -5.36 18.75
CA PRO A 356 -0.28 -5.53 17.37
C PRO A 356 0.52 -4.32 16.91
N GLU A 357 1.55 -4.54 16.09
CA GLU A 357 2.21 -3.42 15.45
C GLU A 357 1.27 -2.69 14.48
N ALA A 358 0.34 -3.39 13.84
CA ALA A 358 -0.76 -2.78 13.12
C ALA A 358 -2.06 -3.57 13.34
N SER A 359 -3.17 -2.86 13.50
CA SER A 359 -4.51 -3.43 13.60
C SER A 359 -5.15 -3.62 12.21
N VAL A 360 -6.48 -3.84 12.15
CA VAL A 360 -7.24 -3.93 10.88
C VAL A 360 -6.85 -5.17 10.04
N ASN A 361 -6.66 -6.30 10.72
CA ASN A 361 -6.39 -7.61 10.10
C ASN A 361 -6.86 -8.73 11.04
N ASN A 362 -6.95 -9.97 10.55
CA ASN A 362 -7.29 -11.18 11.34
C ASN A 362 -8.38 -10.99 12.43
N PRO A 363 -9.56 -10.40 12.09
CA PRO A 363 -10.55 -9.89 13.07
C PRO A 363 -11.04 -10.94 14.07
N LEU A 364 -11.06 -12.21 13.64
CA LEU A 364 -11.45 -13.36 14.45
C LEU A 364 -10.64 -13.45 15.76
N LEU A 365 -9.33 -13.19 15.70
CA LEU A 365 -8.45 -13.32 16.86
C LEU A 365 -8.72 -12.23 17.91
N TYR A 366 -8.97 -11.00 17.45
CA TYR A 366 -9.29 -9.87 18.32
C TYR A 366 -10.65 -10.06 19.01
N ASP A 367 -11.66 -10.50 18.25
CA ASP A 367 -12.99 -10.81 18.78
C ASP A 367 -12.91 -11.97 19.80
N PHE A 368 -12.13 -13.01 19.50
CA PHE A 368 -11.94 -14.14 20.39
C PHE A 368 -11.24 -13.73 21.70
N LEU A 369 -10.12 -13.01 21.61
CA LEU A 369 -9.32 -12.61 22.76
C LEU A 369 -10.19 -11.88 23.80
N PHE A 370 -10.95 -10.88 23.39
CA PHE A 370 -11.74 -10.07 24.32
C PHE A 370 -12.95 -10.83 24.91
N GLU A 371 -13.42 -11.89 24.27
CA GLU A 371 -14.49 -12.74 24.81
C GLU A 371 -13.96 -13.72 25.89
N THR A 372 -12.67 -14.06 25.89
CA THR A 372 -12.09 -15.10 26.77
C THR A 372 -12.19 -14.83 28.28
N VAL A 373 -12.42 -13.59 28.70
CA VAL A 373 -12.33 -13.16 30.11
C VAL A 373 -13.67 -12.89 30.78
N TRP A 374 -14.79 -13.07 30.08
CA TRP A 374 -16.13 -12.82 30.61
C TRP A 374 -16.80 -14.13 31.06
N THR A 375 -17.32 -14.14 32.30
CA THR A 375 -17.92 -15.32 32.93
C THR A 375 -19.13 -14.93 33.78
N ASP A 376 -20.00 -15.88 34.09
CA ASP A 376 -21.18 -15.65 34.95
C ASP A 376 -20.79 -15.44 36.43
N ASP A 377 -19.62 -15.95 36.84
CA ASP A 377 -19.07 -15.84 38.20
C ASP A 377 -17.52 -15.78 38.13
N ALA A 378 -16.96 -14.59 38.34
CA ALA A 378 -15.53 -14.29 38.33
C ALA A 378 -14.81 -14.82 39.58
N THR A 379 -15.52 -15.36 40.58
CA THR A 379 -14.89 -16.08 41.69
C THR A 379 -14.54 -17.53 41.35
N LYS A 380 -15.03 -18.05 40.22
CA LYS A 380 -14.74 -19.40 39.73
C LYS A 380 -13.60 -19.42 38.73
N ASP A 381 -13.10 -20.61 38.44
CA ASP A 381 -12.10 -20.82 37.40
C ASP A 381 -12.68 -20.46 36.02
N LEU A 382 -11.88 -19.73 35.22
CA LEU A 382 -12.18 -19.52 33.81
C LEU A 382 -12.11 -20.88 33.10
N LYS A 383 -13.06 -21.12 32.20
CA LYS A 383 -13.13 -22.36 31.42
C LYS A 383 -12.50 -22.16 30.06
N VAL A 384 -11.91 -23.22 29.52
CA VAL A 384 -11.52 -23.27 28.11
C VAL A 384 -12.77 -23.18 27.25
N ILE A 385 -12.78 -22.23 26.31
CA ILE A 385 -13.86 -22.06 25.33
C ILE A 385 -13.77 -23.17 24.30
N ASP A 386 -14.91 -23.81 24.01
CA ASP A 386 -15.01 -24.77 22.92
C ASP A 386 -14.94 -24.04 21.57
N LEU A 387 -13.79 -24.15 20.90
CA LEU A 387 -13.51 -23.41 19.68
C LEU A 387 -14.49 -23.76 18.55
N ASP A 388 -14.92 -25.01 18.43
CA ASP A 388 -15.83 -25.39 17.34
C ASP A 388 -17.21 -24.74 17.51
N THR A 389 -17.75 -24.73 18.73
CA THR A 389 -19.00 -24.02 19.04
C THR A 389 -18.84 -22.53 18.82
N TRP A 390 -17.76 -21.94 19.35
CA TRP A 390 -17.52 -20.50 19.24
C TRP A 390 -17.37 -20.05 17.78
N LEU A 391 -16.65 -20.82 16.95
CA LEU A 391 -16.47 -20.53 15.51
C LEU A 391 -17.78 -20.65 14.74
N ASN A 392 -18.66 -21.60 15.12
CA ASN A 392 -19.97 -21.71 14.49
C ASN A 392 -20.86 -20.48 14.76
N ASP A 393 -20.84 -20.00 16.00
CA ASP A 393 -21.55 -18.79 16.40
C ASP A 393 -20.92 -17.56 15.74
N TYR A 394 -19.59 -17.53 15.62
CA TYR A 394 -18.84 -16.43 14.98
C TYR A 394 -19.17 -16.32 13.50
N ALA A 395 -19.14 -17.43 12.76
CA ALA A 395 -19.54 -17.45 11.36
C ALA A 395 -20.96 -16.89 11.17
N THR A 396 -21.89 -17.30 12.03
CA THR A 396 -23.30 -16.91 11.93
C THR A 396 -23.48 -15.41 12.15
N ARG A 397 -22.92 -14.84 13.23
CA ARG A 397 -23.04 -13.40 13.52
C ARG A 397 -22.23 -12.53 12.55
N ARG A 398 -21.06 -12.99 12.11
CA ARG A 398 -20.21 -12.24 11.18
C ARG A 398 -20.78 -12.19 9.76
N TYR A 399 -21.40 -13.28 9.31
CA TYR A 399 -21.96 -13.35 7.95
C TYR A 399 -23.45 -13.03 7.90
N GLY A 400 -24.12 -12.95 9.05
CA GLY A 400 -25.53 -12.57 9.17
C GLY A 400 -26.52 -13.68 8.84
N ALA A 401 -26.04 -14.89 8.60
CA ALA A 401 -26.88 -16.07 8.36
C ALA A 401 -26.10 -17.35 8.68
N GLU A 402 -26.81 -18.40 9.12
CA GLU A 402 -26.19 -19.73 9.32
C GLU A 402 -25.67 -20.29 7.98
N SER A 403 -24.46 -20.81 7.94
CA SER A 403 -23.93 -21.52 6.78
C SER A 403 -23.02 -22.66 7.23
N LYS A 404 -23.42 -23.90 6.92
CA LYS A 404 -22.61 -25.07 7.27
C LYS A 404 -21.29 -25.09 6.51
N SER A 405 -21.27 -24.61 5.27
CA SER A 405 -20.04 -24.55 4.49
C SER A 405 -19.08 -23.51 5.07
N ALA A 406 -19.57 -22.33 5.45
CA ALA A 406 -18.73 -21.30 6.06
C ALA A 406 -18.22 -21.72 7.45
N GLN A 407 -19.04 -22.42 8.24
CA GLN A 407 -18.63 -23.02 9.51
C GLN A 407 -17.51 -24.04 9.33
N GLU A 408 -17.61 -24.91 8.33
CA GLU A 408 -16.56 -25.88 8.01
C GLU A 408 -15.29 -25.19 7.50
N ALA A 409 -15.41 -24.13 6.71
CA ALA A 409 -14.28 -23.33 6.27
C ALA A 409 -13.51 -22.74 7.47
N LEU A 410 -14.20 -22.16 8.46
CA LEU A 410 -13.54 -21.62 9.66
C LEU A 410 -12.85 -22.69 10.52
N LYS A 411 -13.36 -23.93 10.56
CA LYS A 411 -12.65 -25.04 11.21
C LYS A 411 -11.37 -25.39 10.48
N ILE A 412 -11.39 -25.39 9.14
CA ILE A 412 -10.16 -25.56 8.36
C ILE A 412 -9.18 -24.43 8.68
N LEU A 413 -9.62 -23.16 8.76
CA LEU A 413 -8.74 -22.06 9.13
C LEU A 413 -8.15 -22.25 10.54
N LYS A 414 -8.95 -22.70 11.51
CA LYS A 414 -8.51 -23.06 12.88
C LYS A 414 -7.39 -24.12 12.86
N ASP A 415 -7.51 -25.12 11.99
CA ASP A 415 -6.55 -26.24 11.91
C ASP A 415 -5.38 -25.97 10.93
N THR A 416 -5.38 -24.82 10.24
CA THR A 416 -4.33 -24.39 9.31
C THR A 416 -3.73 -23.04 9.74
N VAL A 417 -4.20 -21.93 9.17
CA VAL A 417 -3.65 -20.58 9.32
C VAL A 417 -3.75 -20.00 10.73
N TYR A 418 -4.65 -20.51 11.58
CA TYR A 418 -4.78 -20.10 12.99
C TYR A 418 -4.26 -21.14 13.99
N LYS A 419 -3.62 -22.20 13.51
CA LYS A 419 -3.08 -23.27 14.34
C LYS A 419 -1.72 -22.89 14.89
N ALA A 420 -1.58 -22.78 16.22
CA ALA A 420 -0.33 -22.33 16.83
C ALA A 420 0.89 -23.16 16.42
N SER A 421 0.77 -24.48 16.34
CA SER A 421 1.90 -25.37 16.00
C SER A 421 2.42 -25.20 14.57
N LEU A 422 1.66 -24.57 13.68
CA LEU A 422 2.03 -24.31 12.27
C LEU A 422 2.51 -22.85 12.06
N ASN A 423 2.54 -22.06 13.14
CA ASN A 423 2.77 -20.61 13.12
C ASN A 423 3.94 -20.21 14.02
N GLN A 424 4.96 -21.06 14.12
CA GLN A 424 6.11 -20.85 15.01
C GLN A 424 7.30 -20.16 14.36
N LYS A 425 7.35 -20.08 13.04
CA LYS A 425 8.46 -19.45 12.29
C LYS A 425 8.29 -17.93 12.18
N GLY A 426 9.41 -17.20 12.25
CA GLY A 426 9.45 -15.75 12.04
C GLY A 426 8.57 -14.90 12.98
N GLN A 427 8.38 -13.64 12.59
CA GLN A 427 7.52 -12.66 13.25
C GLN A 427 6.31 -12.31 12.37
N GLY A 428 5.10 -12.61 12.87
CA GLY A 428 3.84 -12.35 12.17
C GLY A 428 3.50 -13.41 11.11
N ALA A 429 2.61 -13.03 10.19
CA ALA A 429 2.15 -13.91 9.12
C ALA A 429 3.29 -14.28 8.13
N PRO A 430 3.24 -15.49 7.53
CA PRO A 430 4.09 -15.81 6.39
C PRO A 430 3.93 -14.79 5.26
N GLU A 431 5.02 -14.17 4.85
CA GLU A 431 5.07 -13.12 3.85
C GLU A 431 4.91 -13.68 2.43
N SER A 432 4.19 -12.94 1.57
CA SER A 432 4.09 -13.30 0.17
C SER A 432 5.40 -13.09 -0.56
N VAL A 433 5.84 -14.07 -1.36
CA VAL A 433 6.98 -13.89 -2.27
C VAL A 433 6.70 -12.83 -3.34
N ALA A 434 5.43 -12.55 -3.64
CA ALA A 434 5.06 -11.47 -4.55
C ALA A 434 5.49 -10.10 -4.02
N ASN A 435 5.51 -9.91 -2.69
CA ASN A 435 5.83 -8.65 -2.03
C ASN A 435 7.33 -8.44 -1.82
N SER A 436 8.19 -9.43 -2.06
CA SER A 436 9.62 -9.29 -1.81
C SER A 436 10.33 -8.55 -2.94
N ARG A 437 11.55 -8.07 -2.67
CA ARG A 437 12.50 -7.82 -3.75
C ARG A 437 12.70 -9.12 -4.55
N PRO A 438 12.67 -9.08 -5.90
CA PRO A 438 12.72 -10.28 -6.72
C PRO A 438 14.00 -11.11 -6.57
N ALA A 439 13.84 -12.42 -6.36
CA ALA A 439 14.90 -13.41 -6.40
C ALA A 439 14.30 -14.81 -6.55
N PHE A 440 15.07 -15.80 -7.01
CA PHE A 440 14.59 -17.19 -7.06
C PHE A 440 14.46 -17.85 -5.68
N ASN A 441 15.36 -17.50 -4.75
CA ASN A 441 15.40 -18.07 -3.41
C ASN A 441 15.02 -16.99 -2.40
N ILE A 442 13.75 -16.96 -2.03
CA ILE A 442 13.19 -15.98 -1.08
C ILE A 442 12.76 -16.73 0.18
N SER A 443 13.39 -16.39 1.31
CA SER A 443 13.00 -16.89 2.63
C SER A 443 12.12 -15.91 3.40
N ALA A 444 12.10 -14.63 3.01
CA ALA A 444 11.32 -13.56 3.61
C ALA A 444 11.28 -12.35 2.66
N ALA A 445 10.24 -11.52 2.74
CA ALA A 445 10.19 -10.22 2.09
C ALA A 445 10.89 -9.13 2.92
N SER A 446 10.78 -9.21 4.25
CA SER A 446 11.45 -8.31 5.19
C SER A 446 12.56 -9.00 5.98
N THR A 447 13.49 -8.22 6.55
CA THR A 447 14.69 -8.75 7.25
C THR A 447 14.39 -9.73 8.39
N TRP A 448 13.28 -9.52 9.12
CA TRP A 448 12.89 -10.35 10.27
C TRP A 448 11.58 -11.15 10.03
N GLY A 449 11.11 -11.15 8.78
CA GLY A 449 9.94 -11.90 8.36
C GLY A 449 10.27 -13.37 8.06
N ASN A 450 9.31 -14.04 7.41
CA ASN A 450 9.40 -15.43 6.98
C ASN A 450 8.37 -15.66 5.87
N ALA A 451 8.73 -16.38 4.82
CA ALA A 451 7.81 -16.79 3.74
C ALA A 451 7.45 -18.29 3.78
N GLU A 452 7.97 -19.06 4.74
CA GLU A 452 7.66 -20.49 4.86
C GLU A 452 6.26 -20.75 5.39
N ILE A 453 5.57 -21.73 4.79
CA ILE A 453 4.21 -22.16 5.12
C ILE A 453 4.25 -23.61 5.59
N ASP A 454 3.80 -23.86 6.82
CA ASP A 454 3.82 -25.19 7.44
C ASP A 454 2.46 -25.93 7.38
N TYR A 455 1.39 -25.24 6.98
CA TYR A 455 0.08 -25.86 6.77
C TYR A 455 -0.06 -26.40 5.34
N ASN A 456 -0.96 -27.36 5.14
CA ASN A 456 -1.28 -27.87 3.82
C ASN A 456 -2.07 -26.83 3.01
N LYS A 457 -1.48 -26.34 1.92
CA LYS A 457 -2.06 -25.28 1.08
C LYS A 457 -3.39 -25.68 0.43
N GLU A 458 -3.59 -26.96 0.11
CA GLU A 458 -4.84 -27.46 -0.48
C GLU A 458 -6.02 -27.40 0.50
N ASP A 459 -5.77 -27.50 1.80
CA ASP A 459 -6.83 -27.35 2.80
C ASP A 459 -7.36 -25.90 2.79
N LEU A 460 -6.47 -24.91 2.61
CA LEU A 460 -6.90 -23.52 2.48
C LEU A 460 -7.70 -23.28 1.19
N GLU A 461 -7.34 -23.91 0.08
CA GLU A 461 -8.14 -23.91 -1.15
C GLU A 461 -9.54 -24.52 -0.92
N LYS A 462 -9.62 -25.57 -0.09
CA LYS A 462 -10.90 -26.15 0.31
C LYS A 462 -11.73 -25.19 1.15
N ALA A 463 -11.12 -24.43 2.06
CA ALA A 463 -11.80 -23.39 2.82
C ALA A 463 -12.35 -22.29 1.89
N ALA A 464 -11.58 -21.86 0.89
CA ALA A 464 -12.03 -20.91 -0.14
C ALA A 464 -13.25 -21.45 -0.91
N GLN A 465 -13.20 -22.71 -1.34
CA GLN A 465 -14.31 -23.38 -2.03
C GLN A 465 -15.58 -23.38 -1.16
N LEU A 466 -15.47 -23.77 0.10
CA LEU A 466 -16.59 -23.86 1.04
C LEU A 466 -17.23 -22.49 1.31
N LEU A 467 -16.43 -21.42 1.43
CA LEU A 467 -16.96 -20.07 1.55
C LEU A 467 -17.74 -19.66 0.30
N MET A 468 -17.32 -20.08 -0.89
CA MET A 468 -18.02 -19.77 -2.15
C MET A 468 -19.31 -20.58 -2.39
N GLU A 469 -19.49 -21.74 -1.74
CA GLU A 469 -20.69 -22.58 -1.89
C GLU A 469 -21.97 -21.81 -1.55
N ASP A 470 -21.97 -21.05 -0.44
CA ASP A 470 -23.09 -20.24 0.04
C ASP A 470 -22.95 -18.74 -0.32
N TYR A 471 -22.16 -18.39 -1.33
CA TYR A 471 -21.86 -16.98 -1.68
C TYR A 471 -23.11 -16.11 -1.86
N ASP A 472 -24.11 -16.58 -2.60
CA ASP A 472 -25.32 -15.78 -2.85
C ASP A 472 -26.15 -15.53 -1.60
N LYS A 473 -25.96 -16.33 -0.56
CA LYS A 473 -26.59 -16.16 0.76
C LYS A 473 -25.84 -15.17 1.64
N LEU A 474 -24.52 -15.06 1.51
CA LEU A 474 -23.66 -14.35 2.46
C LEU A 474 -23.07 -13.04 1.91
N LYS A 475 -23.08 -12.83 0.58
CA LYS A 475 -22.41 -11.70 -0.11
C LYS A 475 -22.82 -10.29 0.34
N ASP A 476 -23.98 -10.15 0.97
CA ASP A 476 -24.45 -8.85 1.47
C ASP A 476 -23.75 -8.44 2.79
N SER A 477 -23.13 -9.38 3.52
CA SER A 477 -22.26 -9.07 4.66
C SER A 477 -20.91 -8.52 4.17
N GLU A 478 -20.49 -7.35 4.67
CA GLU A 478 -19.16 -6.81 4.42
C GLU A 478 -18.07 -7.69 5.04
N GLY A 479 -18.31 -8.19 6.26
CA GLY A 479 -17.41 -9.13 6.94
C GLY A 479 -17.20 -10.42 6.14
N TYR A 480 -18.25 -10.99 5.53
CA TYR A 480 -18.12 -12.15 4.64
C TYR A 480 -17.27 -11.86 3.39
N ARG A 481 -17.54 -10.73 2.71
CA ARG A 481 -16.79 -10.35 1.51
C ARG A 481 -15.32 -10.10 1.83
N TYR A 482 -15.03 -9.47 2.99
CA TYR A 482 -13.67 -9.28 3.48
C TYR A 482 -12.96 -10.62 3.73
N ASP A 483 -13.61 -11.55 4.43
CA ASP A 483 -13.00 -12.85 4.76
C ASP A 483 -12.77 -13.70 3.52
N LEU A 484 -13.73 -13.74 2.58
CA LEU A 484 -13.54 -14.46 1.31
C LEU A 484 -12.40 -13.85 0.48
N ALA A 485 -12.31 -12.53 0.38
CA ALA A 485 -11.20 -11.87 -0.31
C ALA A 485 -9.86 -12.20 0.35
N THR A 486 -9.80 -12.19 1.69
CA THR A 486 -8.58 -12.50 2.44
C THR A 486 -8.13 -13.96 2.25
N VAL A 487 -9.07 -14.90 2.25
CA VAL A 487 -8.76 -16.32 2.00
C VAL A 487 -8.28 -16.53 0.55
N LEU A 488 -8.91 -15.88 -0.43
CA LEU A 488 -8.50 -15.97 -1.83
C LEU A 488 -7.14 -15.32 -2.09
N GLU A 489 -6.84 -14.20 -1.44
CA GLU A 489 -5.52 -13.58 -1.49
C GLU A 489 -4.46 -14.51 -0.90
N GLN A 490 -4.74 -15.14 0.25
CA GLN A 490 -3.78 -16.06 0.86
C GLN A 490 -3.55 -17.29 -0.01
N VAL A 491 -4.59 -17.81 -0.69
CA VAL A 491 -4.46 -18.88 -1.70
C VAL A 491 -3.53 -18.44 -2.82
N LEU A 492 -3.70 -17.23 -3.37
CA LEU A 492 -2.81 -16.71 -4.42
C LEU A 492 -1.37 -16.50 -3.93
N SER A 493 -1.19 -16.01 -2.70
CA SER A 493 0.12 -15.88 -2.07
C SER A 493 0.83 -17.24 -1.95
N ASN A 494 0.08 -18.27 -1.55
CA ASN A 494 0.57 -19.65 -1.48
C ASN A 494 0.97 -20.19 -2.86
N SER A 495 0.18 -19.87 -3.89
CA SER A 495 0.42 -20.25 -5.28
C SER A 495 1.59 -19.50 -5.90
N ALA A 496 1.81 -18.23 -5.54
CA ALA A 496 2.98 -17.45 -5.98
C ALA A 496 4.28 -18.13 -5.54
N GLN A 497 4.33 -18.69 -4.33
CA GLN A 497 5.49 -19.44 -3.84
C GLN A 497 5.76 -20.71 -4.67
N GLU A 498 4.72 -21.44 -5.09
CA GLU A 498 4.91 -22.64 -5.92
C GLU A 498 5.25 -22.27 -7.37
N SER A 499 4.58 -21.26 -7.92
CA SER A 499 4.86 -20.74 -9.27
C SER A 499 6.29 -20.21 -9.39
N LEU A 500 6.85 -19.59 -8.34
CA LEU A 500 8.25 -19.17 -8.30
C LEU A 500 9.22 -20.36 -8.43
N LYS A 501 8.92 -21.51 -7.81
CA LYS A 501 9.73 -22.73 -7.96
C LYS A 501 9.70 -23.24 -9.41
N THR A 502 8.52 -23.24 -10.03
CA THR A 502 8.37 -23.60 -11.45
C THR A 502 9.14 -22.63 -12.36
N MET A 503 9.04 -21.32 -12.10
CA MET A 503 9.79 -20.29 -12.84
C MET A 503 11.30 -20.47 -12.69
N LYS A 504 11.77 -20.80 -11.49
CA LYS A 504 13.18 -21.14 -11.23
C LYS A 504 13.62 -22.37 -12.04
N ALA A 505 12.86 -23.46 -11.97
CA ALA A 505 13.18 -24.68 -12.70
C ALA A 505 13.23 -24.45 -14.22
N ALA A 506 12.32 -23.61 -14.73
CA ALA A 506 12.31 -23.20 -16.13
C ALA A 506 13.57 -22.40 -16.51
N TYR A 507 13.98 -21.44 -15.68
CA TYR A 507 15.23 -20.68 -15.85
C TYR A 507 16.46 -21.60 -15.82
N ASP A 508 16.56 -22.47 -14.81
CA ASP A 508 17.68 -23.41 -14.65
C ASP A 508 17.80 -24.38 -15.84
N SER A 509 16.68 -24.67 -16.54
CA SER A 509 16.67 -25.50 -17.75
C SER A 509 17.27 -24.81 -18.99
N GLY A 510 17.54 -23.50 -18.93
CA GLY A 510 18.02 -22.70 -20.07
C GLY A 510 16.98 -22.45 -21.16
N SER A 511 15.69 -22.72 -20.89
CA SER A 511 14.61 -22.59 -21.87
C SER A 511 13.87 -21.26 -21.71
N LEU A 512 14.12 -20.32 -22.63
CA LEU A 512 13.39 -19.04 -22.68
C LEU A 512 11.89 -19.23 -22.81
N GLU A 513 11.44 -20.18 -23.63
CA GLU A 513 10.02 -20.48 -23.84
C GLU A 513 9.34 -20.90 -22.53
N LYS A 514 9.91 -21.89 -21.82
CA LYS A 514 9.38 -22.34 -20.52
C LYS A 514 9.45 -21.25 -19.47
N PHE A 515 10.53 -20.46 -19.45
CA PHE A 515 10.67 -19.36 -18.51
C PHE A 515 9.62 -18.27 -18.76
N THR A 516 9.34 -17.95 -20.03
CA THR A 516 8.30 -17.00 -20.42
C THR A 516 6.92 -17.48 -19.99
N GLU A 517 6.59 -18.75 -20.20
CA GLU A 517 5.31 -19.33 -19.75
C GLU A 517 5.16 -19.30 -18.22
N ALA A 518 6.19 -19.75 -17.49
CA ALA A 518 6.17 -19.80 -16.04
C ALA A 518 6.13 -18.39 -15.41
N SER A 519 6.90 -17.44 -15.96
CA SER A 519 6.92 -16.05 -15.48
C SER A 519 5.62 -15.30 -15.78
N ASN A 520 4.99 -15.51 -16.95
CA ASN A 520 3.65 -14.99 -17.24
C ASN A 520 2.60 -15.52 -16.27
N THR A 521 2.71 -16.80 -15.89
CA THR A 521 1.83 -17.40 -14.87
C THR A 521 2.03 -16.73 -13.51
N PHE A 522 3.28 -16.54 -13.09
CA PHE A 522 3.63 -15.85 -11.85
C PHE A 522 3.08 -14.41 -11.82
N LEU A 523 3.28 -13.63 -12.89
CA LEU A 523 2.75 -12.27 -13.01
C LEU A 523 1.21 -12.24 -13.04
N SER A 524 0.58 -13.25 -13.64
CA SER A 524 -0.88 -13.40 -13.62
C SER A 524 -1.41 -13.69 -12.21
N ILE A 525 -0.68 -14.44 -11.38
CA ILE A 525 -1.05 -14.61 -9.96
C ILE A 525 -1.05 -13.25 -9.27
N ILE A 526 -0.01 -12.43 -9.48
CA ILE A 526 0.07 -11.07 -8.91
C ILE A 526 -1.10 -10.18 -9.39
N ASP A 527 -1.47 -10.25 -10.68
CA ASP A 527 -2.66 -9.56 -11.19
C ASP A 527 -3.95 -9.97 -10.49
N HIS A 528 -4.09 -11.25 -10.13
CA HIS A 528 -5.27 -11.73 -9.41
C HIS A 528 -5.22 -11.35 -7.93
N MET A 529 -4.04 -11.20 -7.33
CA MET A 529 -3.90 -10.66 -5.97
C MET A 529 -4.42 -9.21 -5.94
N ASP A 530 -4.04 -8.38 -6.92
CA ASP A 530 -4.56 -7.01 -7.04
C ASP A 530 -6.09 -7.00 -7.28
N LYS A 531 -6.61 -7.85 -8.17
CA LYS A 531 -8.07 -7.94 -8.41
C LYS A 531 -8.85 -8.31 -7.16
N VAL A 532 -8.40 -9.32 -6.41
CA VAL A 532 -9.06 -9.77 -5.17
C VAL A 532 -9.03 -8.66 -4.12
N THR A 533 -7.86 -8.06 -3.90
CA THR A 533 -7.71 -6.99 -2.89
C THR A 533 -8.48 -5.74 -3.28
N SER A 534 -8.66 -5.45 -4.57
CA SER A 534 -9.44 -4.32 -5.07
C SER A 534 -10.93 -4.34 -4.66
N THR A 535 -11.47 -5.48 -4.21
CA THR A 535 -12.90 -5.60 -3.84
C THR A 535 -13.21 -5.10 -2.43
N SER A 536 -12.18 -4.69 -1.66
CA SER A 536 -12.32 -4.29 -0.25
C SER A 536 -11.61 -2.97 0.02
N LYS A 537 -12.29 -2.02 0.67
CA LYS A 537 -11.74 -0.67 0.99
C LYS A 537 -10.54 -0.74 1.93
N TYR A 538 -10.43 -1.83 2.69
CA TYR A 538 -9.36 -2.11 3.65
C TYR A 538 -8.05 -2.56 2.98
N TYR A 539 -8.10 -2.88 1.68
CA TYR A 539 -6.95 -3.31 0.89
C TYR A 539 -6.63 -2.37 -0.27
N LEU A 540 -6.99 -1.09 -0.18
CA LEU A 540 -6.70 -0.10 -1.22
C LEU A 540 -5.60 0.86 -0.75
N LEU A 541 -4.53 0.99 -1.54
CA LEU A 541 -3.50 1.99 -1.30
C LEU A 541 -4.07 3.41 -1.24
N GLY A 542 -5.07 3.71 -2.07
CA GLY A 542 -5.74 5.00 -2.09
C GLY A 542 -6.45 5.35 -0.77
N THR A 543 -6.97 4.36 -0.03
CA THR A 543 -7.54 4.62 1.31
C THR A 543 -6.47 5.20 2.24
N TRP A 544 -5.28 4.63 2.23
CA TRP A 544 -4.15 5.04 3.08
C TRP A 544 -3.55 6.39 2.67
N VAL A 545 -3.20 6.55 1.38
CA VAL A 545 -2.57 7.77 0.87
C VAL A 545 -3.52 8.97 1.00
N ASN A 546 -4.81 8.80 0.73
CA ASN A 546 -5.77 9.90 0.83
C ASN A 546 -6.02 10.34 2.28
N GLN A 547 -5.88 9.44 3.27
CA GLN A 547 -5.91 9.84 4.68
C GLN A 547 -4.73 10.77 5.03
N ALA A 548 -3.53 10.47 4.52
CA ALA A 548 -2.37 11.33 4.71
C ALA A 548 -2.54 12.69 4.02
N LYS A 549 -2.99 12.70 2.75
CA LYS A 549 -3.25 13.93 1.97
C LYS A 549 -4.26 14.85 2.68
N ARG A 550 -5.35 14.28 3.21
CA ARG A 550 -6.40 15.03 3.94
C ARG A 550 -5.87 15.78 5.16
N LEU A 551 -4.82 15.28 5.82
CA LEU A 551 -4.21 15.97 6.96
C LEU A 551 -3.38 17.21 6.55
N ALA A 552 -3.03 17.33 5.26
CA ALA A 552 -2.37 18.49 4.69
C ALA A 552 -3.37 19.46 4.01
N ASP A 553 -4.69 19.27 4.21
CA ASP A 553 -5.69 20.19 3.68
C ASP A 553 -5.52 21.58 4.32
N GLY A 554 -5.38 22.61 3.47
CA GLY A 554 -5.16 23.99 3.90
C GLY A 554 -3.71 24.34 4.30
N THR A 555 -2.74 23.45 4.07
CA THR A 555 -1.31 23.71 4.27
C THR A 555 -0.58 23.96 2.93
N ASP A 556 0.73 24.20 2.99
CA ASP A 556 1.59 24.40 1.82
C ASP A 556 1.86 23.09 1.03
N ASP A 557 2.35 23.23 -0.20
CA ASP A 557 2.59 22.08 -1.07
C ASP A 557 3.72 21.17 -0.54
N PHE A 558 4.69 21.74 0.17
CA PHE A 558 5.74 20.99 0.85
C PHE A 558 5.15 19.99 1.87
N THR A 559 4.20 20.43 2.67
CA THR A 559 3.53 19.58 3.68
C THR A 559 2.73 18.47 3.02
N LYS A 560 2.03 18.75 1.91
CA LYS A 560 1.26 17.75 1.16
C LYS A 560 2.17 16.65 0.61
N GLU A 561 3.24 17.05 -0.07
CA GLU A 561 4.24 16.13 -0.61
C GLU A 561 4.92 15.32 0.50
N LEU A 562 5.26 15.96 1.62
CA LEU A 562 5.92 15.30 2.75
C LEU A 562 5.02 14.26 3.42
N TYR A 563 3.73 14.54 3.63
CA TYR A 563 2.80 13.60 4.27
C TYR A 563 2.50 12.40 3.37
N GLU A 564 2.36 12.63 2.05
CA GLU A 564 2.27 11.54 1.08
C GLU A 564 3.54 10.70 1.03
N LEU A 565 4.72 11.34 1.05
CA LEU A 565 6.00 10.63 1.13
C LEU A 565 6.06 9.77 2.40
N ASN A 566 5.71 10.32 3.57
CA ASN A 566 5.64 9.58 4.83
C ASN A 566 4.75 8.33 4.69
N ALA A 567 3.58 8.47 4.07
CA ALA A 567 2.64 7.37 3.87
C ALA A 567 3.20 6.28 2.95
N LYS A 568 3.83 6.66 1.83
CA LYS A 568 4.38 5.72 0.84
C LYS A 568 5.69 5.09 1.29
N SER A 569 6.60 5.86 1.89
CA SER A 569 7.89 5.34 2.36
C SER A 569 7.70 4.35 3.50
N LEU A 570 6.81 4.62 4.48
CA LEU A 570 6.61 3.70 5.62
C LEU A 570 6.28 2.27 5.17
N ILE A 571 5.44 2.11 4.14
CA ILE A 571 4.98 0.80 3.65
C ILE A 571 5.89 0.18 2.56
N THR A 572 7.00 0.83 2.21
CA THR A 572 7.95 0.37 1.18
C THR A 572 9.39 0.41 1.71
N THR A 573 10.16 1.46 1.44
CA THR A 573 11.58 1.58 1.84
C THR A 573 11.77 1.81 3.33
N TRP A 574 10.69 2.11 4.04
CA TRP A 574 10.57 2.56 5.43
C TRP A 574 11.24 3.90 5.71
N GLY A 575 12.51 4.06 5.32
CA GLY A 575 13.28 5.30 5.42
C GLY A 575 14.15 5.53 4.18
N SER A 576 15.20 6.34 4.37
CA SER A 576 16.18 6.61 3.30
C SER A 576 17.14 5.42 3.08
N ILE A 577 18.10 5.55 2.17
CA ILE A 577 18.96 4.44 1.71
C ILE A 577 19.63 3.66 2.84
N ASN A 578 20.13 4.34 3.87
CA ASN A 578 20.85 3.67 4.95
C ASN A 578 19.91 2.86 5.86
N GLN A 579 18.66 3.30 6.00
CA GLN A 579 17.63 2.62 6.78
C GLN A 579 17.08 1.42 6.02
N SER A 580 16.74 1.64 4.74
CA SER A 580 16.25 0.61 3.83
C SER A 580 17.27 -0.53 3.68
N GLU A 581 18.52 -0.18 3.37
CA GLU A 581 19.56 -1.16 3.05
C GLU A 581 20.29 -1.65 4.31
N SER A 582 21.22 -0.86 4.86
CA SER A 582 22.04 -1.31 6.00
C SER A 582 21.26 -1.45 7.32
N GLY A 583 20.15 -0.72 7.45
CA GLY A 583 19.23 -0.83 8.59
C GLY A 583 18.25 -1.99 8.47
N GLY A 584 18.13 -2.60 7.28
CA GLY A 584 17.28 -3.77 7.03
C GLY A 584 15.77 -3.47 7.02
N LEU A 585 15.36 -2.21 6.84
CA LEU A 585 13.94 -1.84 6.96
C LEU A 585 13.15 -1.88 5.64
N HIS A 586 13.78 -2.18 4.49
CA HIS A 586 13.06 -2.36 3.24
C HIS A 586 11.96 -3.42 3.37
N ASP A 587 10.78 -3.10 2.84
CA ASP A 587 9.58 -3.93 2.85
C ASP A 587 9.15 -4.43 4.25
N TYR A 588 9.63 -3.85 5.35
CA TYR A 588 9.24 -4.26 6.70
C TYR A 588 7.73 -4.18 6.93
N SER A 589 7.11 -3.10 6.43
CA SER A 589 5.67 -2.86 6.46
C SER A 589 5.02 -3.10 5.09
N ASN A 590 5.48 -4.10 4.34
CA ASN A 590 4.88 -4.46 3.06
C ASN A 590 3.38 -4.78 3.21
N ARG A 591 2.56 -4.36 2.22
CA ARG A 591 1.10 -4.50 2.25
C ARG A 591 0.57 -5.17 1.00
N GLN A 592 -0.27 -6.18 1.12
CA GLN A 592 -0.99 -6.75 -0.02
C GLN A 592 -2.19 -5.86 -0.37
N TRP A 593 -1.92 -4.66 -0.87
CA TRP A 593 -2.92 -3.65 -1.22
C TRP A 593 -3.00 -3.41 -2.72
N SER A 594 -4.21 -3.32 -3.24
CA SER A 594 -4.45 -2.94 -4.63
C SER A 594 -3.92 -1.54 -4.93
N GLY A 595 -3.36 -1.38 -6.11
CA GLY A 595 -2.50 -0.24 -6.49
C GLY A 595 -1.03 -0.49 -6.16
N LEU A 596 -0.71 -0.79 -4.89
CA LEU A 596 0.67 -1.12 -4.48
C LEU A 596 1.16 -2.43 -5.13
N ILE A 597 0.28 -3.44 -5.21
CA ILE A 597 0.59 -4.73 -5.85
C ILE A 597 1.02 -4.56 -7.30
N ASN A 598 0.31 -3.77 -8.10
CA ASN A 598 0.64 -3.59 -9.51
C ASN A 598 1.78 -2.60 -9.73
N ASP A 599 1.73 -1.43 -9.10
CA ASP A 599 2.63 -0.33 -9.44
C ASP A 599 3.99 -0.45 -8.77
N PHE A 600 4.08 -1.21 -7.68
CA PHE A 600 5.32 -1.42 -6.93
C PHE A 600 5.80 -2.88 -7.03
N TYR A 601 5.05 -3.85 -6.49
CA TYR A 601 5.52 -5.23 -6.40
C TYR A 601 5.64 -5.91 -7.77
N LYS A 602 4.58 -5.90 -8.57
CA LYS A 602 4.57 -6.47 -9.93
C LYS A 602 5.61 -5.77 -10.81
N ALA A 603 5.73 -4.45 -10.71
CA ALA A 603 6.71 -3.69 -11.47
C ALA A 603 8.16 -4.12 -11.16
N ARG A 604 8.51 -4.36 -9.89
CA ARG A 604 9.82 -4.94 -9.53
C ARG A 604 10.01 -6.31 -10.18
N TRP A 605 9.03 -7.19 -10.05
CA TRP A 605 9.09 -8.52 -10.65
C TRP A 605 9.19 -8.50 -12.17
N GLN A 606 8.49 -7.60 -12.86
CA GLN A 606 8.57 -7.46 -14.31
C GLN A 606 9.97 -7.05 -14.75
N ILE A 607 10.55 -6.00 -14.14
CA ILE A 607 11.93 -5.59 -14.41
C ILE A 607 12.88 -6.77 -14.19
N TRP A 608 12.65 -7.52 -13.12
CA TRP A 608 13.49 -8.65 -12.82
C TRP A 608 13.33 -9.78 -13.85
N ILE A 609 12.11 -10.15 -14.23
CA ILE A 609 11.83 -11.18 -15.23
C ILE A 609 12.43 -10.81 -16.60
N ASP A 610 12.30 -9.55 -17.02
CA ASP A 610 12.82 -9.06 -18.30
C ASP A 610 14.35 -9.21 -18.41
N ASN A 611 15.06 -8.91 -17.32
CA ASN A 611 16.49 -9.14 -17.23
C ASN A 611 16.83 -10.63 -17.38
N ARG A 612 16.13 -11.54 -16.68
CA ARG A 612 16.34 -12.99 -16.76
C ARG A 612 16.02 -13.57 -18.14
N SER A 613 14.98 -13.06 -18.81
CA SER A 613 14.69 -13.39 -20.20
C SER A 613 15.83 -12.97 -21.13
N THR A 614 16.39 -11.76 -20.93
CA THR A 614 17.57 -11.29 -21.67
C THR A 614 18.79 -12.17 -21.43
N GLU A 615 19.01 -12.65 -20.19
CA GLU A 615 20.09 -13.59 -19.87
C GLU A 615 19.93 -14.92 -20.64
N LEU A 616 18.71 -15.45 -20.73
CA LEU A 616 18.42 -16.67 -21.50
C LEU A 616 18.54 -16.47 -23.01
N GLU A 617 18.19 -15.28 -23.53
CA GLU A 617 18.31 -14.93 -24.95
C GLU A 617 19.77 -14.75 -25.40
N THR A 618 20.58 -14.08 -24.58
CA THR A 618 21.92 -13.63 -24.95
C THR A 618 23.04 -14.50 -24.40
N GLY A 619 22.79 -15.21 -23.29
CA GLY A 619 23.81 -15.90 -22.50
C GLY A 619 24.69 -14.97 -21.65
N GLU A 620 24.41 -13.66 -21.63
CA GLU A 620 25.14 -12.67 -20.84
C GLU A 620 24.37 -12.34 -19.56
N ASN A 621 25.08 -12.21 -18.43
CA ASN A 621 24.46 -11.85 -17.15
C ASN A 621 24.04 -10.37 -17.15
N VAL A 622 22.83 -10.10 -16.66
CA VAL A 622 22.26 -8.74 -16.58
C VAL A 622 22.12 -8.34 -15.11
N SER A 623 22.74 -7.22 -14.74
CA SER A 623 22.65 -6.70 -13.38
C SER A 623 21.28 -6.08 -13.10
N ASP A 624 20.78 -6.31 -11.89
CA ASP A 624 19.54 -5.70 -11.40
C ASP A 624 19.69 -4.20 -11.16
N PRO A 625 18.60 -3.42 -11.26
CA PRO A 625 18.63 -2.02 -10.87
C PRO A 625 18.98 -1.89 -9.38
N ASN A 626 19.45 -0.71 -8.99
CA ASN A 626 19.49 -0.36 -7.58
C ASN A 626 18.04 -0.26 -7.06
N TRP A 627 17.59 -1.30 -6.37
CA TRP A 627 16.20 -1.41 -5.91
C TRP A 627 15.77 -0.21 -5.08
N PHE A 628 16.56 0.22 -4.10
CA PHE A 628 16.24 1.41 -3.32
C PHE A 628 15.99 2.65 -4.18
N THR A 629 16.83 2.91 -5.19
CA THR A 629 16.70 4.11 -6.02
C THR A 629 15.37 4.10 -6.80
N TRP A 630 14.98 2.93 -7.29
CA TRP A 630 13.71 2.76 -7.99
C TRP A 630 12.52 2.90 -7.03
N GLU A 631 12.57 2.22 -5.90
CA GLU A 631 11.53 2.22 -4.87
C GLU A 631 11.32 3.61 -4.26
N TRP A 632 12.40 4.32 -3.99
CA TRP A 632 12.38 5.71 -3.50
C TRP A 632 11.88 6.69 -4.56
N THR A 633 12.00 6.37 -5.84
CA THR A 633 11.39 7.16 -6.90
C THR A 633 9.88 6.95 -6.92
N TRP A 634 9.41 5.72 -6.75
CA TRP A 634 7.98 5.42 -6.58
C TRP A 634 7.40 6.12 -5.34
N ALA A 635 8.08 6.05 -4.19
CA ALA A 635 7.60 6.65 -2.95
C ALA A 635 7.48 8.19 -3.01
N ARG A 636 8.25 8.84 -3.89
CA ARG A 636 8.18 10.29 -4.16
C ARG A 636 7.25 10.66 -5.33
N GLY A 637 6.68 9.67 -6.02
CA GLY A 637 5.74 9.90 -7.11
C GLY A 637 4.41 10.46 -6.59
N ASP A 638 3.69 11.15 -7.46
CA ASP A 638 2.41 11.82 -7.20
C ASP A 638 1.21 11.07 -7.83
N ASP A 639 1.40 9.79 -8.18
CA ASP A 639 0.35 8.94 -8.75
C ASP A 639 -0.88 8.87 -7.83
N GLU A 640 -2.06 8.98 -8.44
CA GLU A 640 -3.34 8.94 -7.75
C GLU A 640 -3.89 7.51 -7.63
N TYR A 641 -4.39 7.17 -6.45
CA TYR A 641 -4.90 5.84 -6.14
C TYR A 641 -6.36 5.90 -5.69
N THR A 642 -7.19 4.99 -6.21
CA THR A 642 -8.61 4.89 -5.84
C THR A 642 -8.79 4.42 -4.39
N SER A 643 -9.71 5.05 -3.66
CA SER A 643 -10.23 4.58 -2.38
C SER A 643 -11.61 3.90 -2.52
N THR A 644 -12.06 3.67 -3.75
CA THR A 644 -13.34 3.02 -4.06
C THR A 644 -13.11 1.57 -4.48
N PRO A 645 -13.69 0.59 -3.77
CA PRO A 645 -13.59 -0.81 -4.15
C PRO A 645 -14.24 -1.11 -5.49
N THR A 646 -13.71 -2.10 -6.21
CA THR A 646 -14.33 -2.64 -7.40
C THR A 646 -15.56 -3.49 -7.04
N ASN A 647 -16.45 -3.70 -8.01
CA ASN A 647 -17.63 -4.55 -7.89
C ASN A 647 -17.40 -5.95 -8.48
N LEU A 648 -16.15 -6.41 -8.56
CA LEU A 648 -15.84 -7.75 -9.07
C LEU A 648 -16.52 -8.82 -8.22
N ASN A 649 -17.05 -9.84 -8.89
CA ASN A 649 -17.70 -10.96 -8.22
C ASN A 649 -16.65 -11.92 -7.66
N LEU A 650 -16.51 -11.95 -6.33
CA LEU A 650 -15.53 -12.80 -5.63
C LEU A 650 -15.76 -14.30 -5.85
N LYS A 651 -16.99 -14.76 -6.14
CA LYS A 651 -17.26 -16.18 -6.46
C LYS A 651 -16.68 -16.55 -7.82
N ASP A 652 -16.93 -15.71 -8.83
CA ASP A 652 -16.43 -15.96 -10.19
C ASP A 652 -14.89 -15.85 -10.21
N LEU A 653 -14.35 -14.85 -9.52
CA LEU A 653 -12.92 -14.65 -9.36
C LEU A 653 -12.28 -15.83 -8.60
N GLY A 654 -12.86 -16.25 -7.48
CA GLY A 654 -12.36 -17.39 -6.71
C GLY A 654 -12.45 -18.72 -7.46
N ALA A 655 -13.50 -18.96 -8.24
CA ALA A 655 -13.59 -20.12 -9.12
C ALA A 655 -12.48 -20.12 -10.17
N ASN A 656 -12.22 -18.97 -10.81
CA ASN A 656 -11.11 -18.82 -11.75
C ASN A 656 -9.75 -19.06 -11.09
N ILE A 657 -9.55 -18.57 -9.86
CA ILE A 657 -8.31 -18.77 -9.10
C ILE A 657 -8.09 -20.26 -8.81
N LEU A 658 -9.10 -20.97 -8.29
CA LEU A 658 -8.98 -22.40 -7.97
C LEU A 658 -8.81 -23.29 -9.22
N GLU A 659 -9.29 -22.84 -10.37
CA GLU A 659 -9.10 -23.54 -11.63
C GLU A 659 -7.68 -23.35 -12.18
N ASN A 660 -7.20 -22.10 -12.23
CA ASN A 660 -5.99 -21.75 -12.99
C ASN A 660 -4.74 -21.64 -12.13
N PHE A 661 -4.88 -21.29 -10.85
CA PHE A 661 -3.77 -20.99 -9.95
C PHE A 661 -3.78 -21.84 -8.69
N SER A 662 -4.49 -22.98 -8.66
CA SER A 662 -4.40 -23.92 -7.53
C SER A 662 -2.98 -24.50 -7.42
N VAL A 663 -2.52 -24.75 -6.19
CA VAL A 663 -1.18 -25.30 -5.91
C VAL A 663 -0.93 -26.64 -6.60
N LYS A 664 -1.99 -27.41 -6.88
CA LYS A 664 -1.90 -28.67 -7.61
C LYS A 664 -1.38 -28.48 -9.05
N ASN A 665 -1.60 -27.31 -9.65
CA ASN A 665 -1.18 -26.99 -11.02
C ASN A 665 0.35 -26.78 -11.12
N PHE A 666 1.04 -26.60 -10.00
CA PHE A 666 2.49 -26.37 -9.94
C PHE A 666 3.28 -27.59 -9.46
N LYS A 667 2.59 -28.64 -9.00
CA LYS A 667 3.23 -29.90 -8.62
C LYS A 667 3.84 -30.54 -9.85
N SER A 668 5.07 -31.05 -9.73
CA SER A 668 5.59 -31.94 -10.76
C SER A 668 4.70 -33.18 -10.86
N PRO A 669 4.60 -33.85 -12.03
CA PRO A 669 3.87 -35.11 -12.14
C PRO A 669 4.33 -36.15 -11.11
N ALA A 670 5.60 -36.05 -10.67
CA ALA A 670 6.19 -36.92 -9.66
C ALA A 670 5.74 -36.61 -8.23
N GLU A 671 5.14 -35.45 -7.96
CA GLU A 671 4.59 -35.05 -6.66
C GLU A 671 3.07 -35.20 -6.58
N ASP A 672 2.42 -35.62 -7.67
CA ASP A 672 1.00 -35.92 -7.71
C ASP A 672 0.69 -37.22 -6.93
N THR A 673 0.10 -37.06 -5.74
CA THR A 673 -0.29 -38.17 -4.87
C THR A 673 -1.64 -38.78 -5.23
N SER A 674 -2.41 -38.18 -6.15
CA SER A 674 -3.76 -38.66 -6.50
C SER A 674 -3.76 -40.08 -7.06
N LYS A 675 -2.62 -40.49 -7.63
CA LYS A 675 -2.38 -41.80 -8.23
C LYS A 675 -1.74 -42.81 -7.27
N ASP A 676 -1.49 -42.46 -6.01
CA ASP A 676 -0.90 -43.40 -5.06
C ASP A 676 -1.93 -44.40 -4.52
N ILE A 677 -1.51 -45.66 -4.33
CA ILE A 677 -2.20 -46.59 -3.45
C ILE A 677 -2.04 -46.10 -2.00
N ASP A 678 -3.13 -46.10 -1.23
CA ASP A 678 -3.10 -45.66 0.17
C ASP A 678 -2.09 -46.51 0.95
N VAL A 679 -1.05 -45.87 1.47
CA VAL A 679 0.04 -46.51 2.20
C VAL A 679 -0.44 -47.31 3.41
N LYS A 680 -1.59 -46.96 4.00
CA LYS A 680 -2.21 -47.72 5.10
C LYS A 680 -2.65 -49.12 4.69
N THR A 681 -2.75 -49.38 3.38
CA THR A 681 -3.11 -50.68 2.81
C THR A 681 -1.89 -51.50 2.36
N ILE A 682 -0.68 -51.06 2.71
CA ILE A 682 0.59 -51.64 2.26
C ILE A 682 1.44 -51.98 3.49
N SER A 683 2.06 -53.16 3.49
CA SER A 683 3.14 -53.49 4.42
C SER A 683 4.47 -53.63 3.67
N VAL A 684 5.59 -53.43 4.35
CA VAL A 684 6.92 -53.44 3.73
C VAL A 684 7.92 -54.24 4.57
N GLU A 685 8.72 -55.05 3.89
CA GLU A 685 9.84 -55.79 4.47
C GLU A 685 11.14 -55.46 3.71
N ALA A 686 12.27 -55.36 4.41
CA ALA A 686 13.58 -55.17 3.80
C ALA A 686 14.45 -56.43 3.89
N GLY A 687 15.30 -56.66 2.89
CA GLY A 687 16.33 -57.71 2.94
C GLY A 687 17.47 -57.41 3.91
N ASP A 688 17.76 -56.13 4.15
CA ASP A 688 18.69 -55.63 5.17
C ASP A 688 18.23 -54.26 5.68
N TYR A 689 18.47 -53.99 6.97
CA TYR A 689 18.24 -52.68 7.58
C TYR A 689 18.94 -52.58 8.93
N GLU A 690 19.24 -51.35 9.37
CA GLU A 690 19.85 -51.10 10.67
C GLU A 690 18.86 -51.33 11.83
N LYS A 691 19.20 -52.23 12.75
CA LYS A 691 18.35 -52.62 13.89
C LYS A 691 18.84 -52.10 15.25
N THR A 692 20.11 -51.71 15.35
CA THR A 692 20.80 -51.57 16.64
C THR A 692 20.74 -50.15 17.17
N ARG A 693 20.76 -49.17 16.26
CA ARG A 693 20.70 -47.74 16.57
C ARG A 693 19.52 -47.01 15.91
N GLY A 694 18.93 -47.58 14.87
CA GLY A 694 17.91 -46.90 14.07
C GLY A 694 16.67 -46.44 14.86
N GLU A 695 16.18 -47.25 15.80
CA GLU A 695 15.01 -46.89 16.62
C GLU A 695 15.24 -45.66 17.52
N GLU A 696 16.49 -45.41 17.96
CA GLU A 696 16.84 -44.26 18.80
C GLU A 696 16.84 -42.94 18.01
N TYR A 697 17.05 -43.00 16.69
CA TYR A 697 17.14 -41.84 15.79
C TYR A 697 16.00 -41.76 14.76
N GLY A 698 14.98 -42.62 14.87
CA GLY A 698 13.83 -42.63 13.96
C GLY A 698 14.14 -43.10 12.52
N GLU A 699 15.17 -43.92 12.34
CA GLU A 699 15.68 -44.35 11.03
C GLU A 699 15.94 -45.87 10.94
N GLY A 700 16.31 -46.35 9.75
CA GLY A 700 16.74 -47.73 9.50
C GLY A 700 15.60 -48.66 9.11
N SER A 701 14.56 -48.76 9.92
CA SER A 701 13.46 -49.72 9.72
C SER A 701 12.72 -49.53 8.37
N PRO A 702 12.27 -50.60 7.68
CA PRO A 702 11.59 -50.48 6.39
C PRO A 702 10.24 -49.73 6.45
N ASP A 703 9.52 -49.72 7.58
CA ASP A 703 8.24 -49.00 7.71
C ASP A 703 8.38 -47.49 7.50
N LYS A 704 9.60 -46.94 7.65
CA LYS A 704 9.87 -45.50 7.45
C LYS A 704 9.61 -45.02 6.04
N VAL A 705 9.62 -45.91 5.04
CA VAL A 705 9.35 -45.52 3.65
C VAL A 705 7.85 -45.35 3.33
N LEU A 706 6.97 -45.51 4.32
CA LEU A 706 5.52 -45.41 4.20
C LEU A 706 4.87 -44.53 5.29
N ASP A 707 5.67 -43.86 6.13
CA ASP A 707 5.16 -43.21 7.37
C ASP A 707 4.67 -41.77 7.17
N GLY A 708 4.88 -41.18 5.99
CA GLY A 708 4.49 -39.81 5.68
C GLY A 708 5.49 -38.75 6.17
N ASN A 709 6.64 -39.15 6.72
CA ASN A 709 7.60 -38.26 7.36
C ASN A 709 8.91 -38.18 6.55
N THR A 710 9.15 -37.04 5.91
CA THR A 710 10.37 -36.86 5.10
C THR A 710 11.66 -36.71 5.94
N GLY A 711 11.54 -36.65 7.27
CA GLY A 711 12.67 -36.66 8.21
C GLY A 711 13.10 -38.05 8.67
N THR A 712 12.33 -39.09 8.40
CA THR A 712 12.70 -40.50 8.66
C THR A 712 13.19 -41.16 7.38
N LYS A 713 13.84 -42.31 7.49
CA LYS A 713 14.37 -43.05 6.33
C LYS A 713 14.59 -44.51 6.62
N TRP A 714 14.44 -45.34 5.60
CA TRP A 714 15.04 -46.68 5.59
C TRP A 714 16.49 -46.56 5.17
N HIS A 715 17.37 -47.34 5.80
CA HIS A 715 18.72 -47.55 5.32
C HIS A 715 19.28 -48.91 5.73
N THR A 716 20.22 -49.42 4.94
CA THR A 716 20.96 -50.66 5.24
C THR A 716 21.91 -50.49 6.44
N THR A 717 22.42 -51.59 6.98
CA THR A 717 23.27 -51.60 8.20
C THR A 717 24.49 -50.67 8.09
N TYR A 718 24.83 -49.95 9.17
CA TYR A 718 25.94 -48.96 9.17
C TYR A 718 27.32 -49.53 8.77
N GLY A 719 27.55 -50.83 8.99
CA GLY A 719 28.79 -51.51 8.61
C GLY A 719 28.87 -51.93 7.13
N GLY A 720 27.88 -51.56 6.31
CA GLY A 720 27.70 -52.09 4.96
C GLY A 720 27.14 -53.51 4.99
N SER A 721 26.45 -53.90 3.92
CA SER A 721 25.97 -55.27 3.75
C SER A 721 26.03 -55.70 2.28
N ASP A 722 25.84 -57.00 2.04
CA ASP A 722 25.87 -57.54 0.68
C ASP A 722 24.75 -56.93 -0.16
N ARG A 723 25.10 -56.31 -1.31
CA ARG A 723 24.17 -55.70 -2.26
C ARG A 723 22.99 -56.61 -2.61
N ALA A 724 23.17 -57.94 -2.62
CA ALA A 724 22.09 -58.90 -2.86
C ALA A 724 20.95 -58.85 -1.83
N LYS A 725 21.18 -58.24 -0.66
CA LYS A 725 20.17 -58.02 0.39
C LYS A 725 19.51 -56.65 0.32
N HIS A 726 19.93 -55.76 -0.58
CA HIS A 726 19.43 -54.39 -0.66
C HIS A 726 18.14 -54.36 -1.48
N TYR A 727 17.03 -54.75 -0.86
CA TYR A 727 15.72 -54.68 -1.49
C TYR A 727 14.62 -54.38 -0.46
N LEU A 728 13.53 -53.81 -0.94
CA LEU A 728 12.27 -53.64 -0.22
C LEU A 728 11.18 -54.43 -0.93
N THR A 729 10.38 -55.18 -0.19
CA THR A 729 9.21 -55.89 -0.69
C THR A 729 7.96 -55.31 -0.05
N PHE A 730 7.13 -54.68 -0.86
CA PHE A 730 5.84 -54.14 -0.51
C PHE A 730 4.76 -55.19 -0.76
N THR A 731 3.88 -55.41 0.21
CA THR A 731 2.74 -56.32 0.10
C THR A 731 1.46 -55.52 0.23
N LEU A 732 0.60 -55.59 -0.78
CA LEU A 732 -0.70 -54.92 -0.79
C LEU A 732 -1.73 -55.76 -0.03
N ASN A 733 -2.58 -55.13 0.80
CA ASN A 733 -3.65 -55.81 1.54
C ASN A 733 -4.64 -56.50 0.60
N ASP A 734 -4.97 -55.86 -0.51
CA ASP A 734 -5.76 -56.41 -1.61
C ASP A 734 -4.92 -56.44 -2.89
N GLU A 735 -5.17 -57.39 -3.77
CA GLU A 735 -4.54 -57.41 -5.09
C GLU A 735 -5.09 -56.27 -5.94
N GLN A 736 -4.21 -55.43 -6.51
CA GLN A 736 -4.60 -54.23 -7.26
C GLN A 736 -3.73 -54.03 -8.49
N MET A 737 -4.26 -53.32 -9.51
CA MET A 737 -3.45 -52.90 -10.65
C MET A 737 -2.41 -51.88 -10.17
N VAL A 738 -1.19 -52.00 -10.67
CA VAL A 738 -0.08 -51.07 -10.40
C VAL A 738 0.56 -50.62 -11.72
N SER A 739 1.00 -49.37 -11.78
CA SER A 739 1.54 -48.74 -13.01
C SER A 739 2.99 -48.24 -12.85
N GLY A 740 3.52 -48.23 -11.63
CA GLY A 740 4.87 -47.75 -11.33
C GLY A 740 5.09 -47.53 -9.84
N LEU A 741 6.19 -46.85 -9.51
CA LEU A 741 6.48 -46.37 -8.16
C LEU A 741 6.84 -44.89 -8.20
N ARG A 742 6.75 -44.22 -7.05
CA ARG A 742 7.41 -42.94 -6.80
C ARG A 742 8.44 -43.11 -5.70
N TYR A 743 9.60 -42.50 -5.86
CA TYR A 743 10.77 -42.60 -4.99
C TYR A 743 11.14 -41.22 -4.48
N LEU A 744 11.36 -41.09 -3.18
CA LEU A 744 11.99 -39.93 -2.57
C LEU A 744 13.35 -40.36 -1.98
N PRO A 745 14.47 -39.78 -2.45
CA PRO A 745 15.79 -40.10 -1.92
C PRO A 745 15.96 -39.62 -0.48
N ARG A 746 17.03 -40.10 0.15
CA ARG A 746 17.50 -39.53 1.42
C ARG A 746 17.79 -38.03 1.24
N THR A 747 17.46 -37.23 2.23
CA THR A 747 17.66 -35.77 2.19
C THR A 747 18.91 -35.31 2.96
N ASP A 748 19.58 -36.22 3.67
CA ASP A 748 20.72 -35.94 4.56
C ASP A 748 22.00 -36.72 4.17
N GLY A 749 22.90 -36.12 3.39
CA GLY A 749 24.21 -36.72 3.06
C GLY A 749 24.24 -37.69 1.87
N GLY A 750 25.44 -38.13 1.47
CA GLY A 750 25.65 -38.80 0.17
C GLY A 750 25.62 -40.34 0.17
N ASN A 751 26.09 -41.02 1.23
CA ASN A 751 26.20 -42.49 1.24
C ASN A 751 24.84 -43.17 1.22
N GLY A 752 24.70 -44.23 0.43
CA GLY A 752 23.46 -44.98 0.26
C GLY A 752 22.45 -44.33 -0.68
N THR A 753 22.73 -43.17 -1.27
CA THR A 753 21.87 -42.57 -2.31
C THR A 753 21.82 -43.49 -3.51
N ILE A 754 20.63 -44.03 -3.82
CA ILE A 754 20.45 -45.07 -4.82
C ILE A 754 20.58 -44.46 -6.22
N THR A 755 21.38 -45.09 -7.09
CA THR A 755 21.62 -44.62 -8.47
C THR A 755 21.08 -45.60 -9.51
N LYS A 756 20.97 -46.89 -9.18
CA LYS A 756 20.39 -47.91 -10.07
C LYS A 756 19.54 -48.92 -9.33
N TYR A 757 18.50 -49.41 -9.99
CA TYR A 757 17.52 -50.32 -9.40
C TYR A 757 16.85 -51.22 -10.44
N GLU A 758 16.17 -52.25 -9.95
CA GLU A 758 15.21 -53.06 -10.69
C GLU A 758 13.91 -53.15 -9.90
N VAL A 759 12.81 -53.44 -10.60
CA VAL A 759 11.51 -53.66 -9.97
C VAL A 759 10.92 -54.95 -10.45
N TYR A 760 10.34 -55.69 -9.50
CA TYR A 760 9.63 -56.92 -9.73
C TYR A 760 8.23 -56.82 -9.13
N ILE A 761 7.30 -57.56 -9.70
CA ILE A 761 5.95 -57.70 -9.19
C ILE A 761 5.61 -59.18 -9.04
N LYS A 762 4.61 -59.46 -8.21
CA LYS A 762 4.04 -60.80 -8.06
C LYS A 762 2.54 -60.67 -7.82
N ASN A 763 1.76 -61.46 -8.56
CA ASN A 763 0.30 -61.53 -8.44
C ASN A 763 -0.11 -62.75 -7.60
N SER A 764 -1.40 -62.90 -7.30
CA SER A 764 -1.94 -64.02 -6.50
C SER A 764 -2.06 -65.32 -7.29
N GLU A 765 -2.01 -65.26 -8.62
CA GLU A 765 -2.20 -66.41 -9.52
C GLU A 765 -0.90 -67.17 -9.81
N SER A 766 0.26 -66.57 -9.59
CA SER A 766 1.58 -67.16 -9.82
C SER A 766 2.53 -66.87 -8.67
N ASP A 767 3.33 -67.88 -8.31
CA ASP A 767 4.39 -67.69 -7.31
C ASP A 767 5.65 -67.02 -7.86
N ASP A 768 5.73 -66.84 -9.18
CA ASP A 768 6.90 -66.29 -9.89
C ASP A 768 6.94 -64.76 -9.87
N TRP A 769 8.13 -64.20 -9.68
CA TRP A 769 8.38 -62.76 -9.82
C TRP A 769 8.50 -62.37 -11.29
N THR A 770 7.70 -61.39 -11.72
CA THR A 770 7.84 -60.76 -13.03
C THR A 770 8.68 -59.50 -12.89
N LYS A 771 9.80 -59.42 -13.61
CA LYS A 771 10.63 -58.21 -13.66
C LYS A 771 9.98 -57.18 -14.59
N VAL A 772 9.72 -55.98 -14.06
CA VAL A 772 9.02 -54.89 -14.77
C VAL A 772 9.87 -53.63 -14.97
N ILE A 773 11.00 -53.52 -14.26
CA ILE A 773 12.08 -52.57 -14.56
C ILE A 773 13.42 -53.32 -14.52
N THR A 774 14.20 -53.19 -15.59
CA THR A 774 15.40 -54.01 -15.86
C THR A 774 16.73 -53.27 -15.69
N ASP A 775 16.77 -51.96 -15.91
CA ASP A 775 17.96 -51.10 -15.70
C ASP A 775 17.52 -49.70 -15.27
N GLY A 776 16.77 -49.63 -14.17
CA GLY A 776 16.29 -48.37 -13.62
C GLY A 776 17.45 -47.49 -13.15
N LYS A 777 17.37 -46.19 -13.45
CA LYS A 777 18.37 -45.19 -13.04
C LYS A 777 17.67 -44.06 -12.28
N LEU A 778 18.31 -43.59 -11.22
CA LEU A 778 17.86 -42.45 -10.42
C LEU A 778 18.92 -41.36 -10.51
N ASP A 779 18.48 -40.11 -10.57
CA ASP A 779 19.40 -38.98 -10.46
C ASP A 779 19.76 -38.80 -8.98
N ALA A 780 21.04 -39.01 -8.65
CA ALA A 780 21.54 -38.85 -7.28
C ALA A 780 21.68 -37.38 -6.85
N ASN A 781 21.50 -36.42 -7.77
CA ASN A 781 21.49 -34.99 -7.46
C ASN A 781 20.07 -34.42 -7.32
N ASP A 782 19.05 -35.19 -7.70
CA ASP A 782 17.66 -34.78 -7.54
C ASP A 782 17.16 -35.22 -6.16
N ASN A 783 16.97 -34.26 -5.26
CA ASN A 783 16.47 -34.49 -3.90
C ASN A 783 14.94 -34.55 -3.81
N GLY A 784 14.23 -34.41 -4.95
CA GLY A 784 12.78 -34.44 -5.04
C GLY A 784 12.20 -35.83 -5.34
N TRP A 785 10.87 -35.88 -5.47
CA TRP A 785 10.18 -37.10 -5.88
C TRP A 785 10.51 -37.46 -7.33
N GLN A 786 10.81 -38.74 -7.58
CA GLN A 786 11.08 -39.28 -8.91
C GLN A 786 10.06 -40.37 -9.26
N ILE A 787 9.57 -40.41 -10.51
CA ILE A 787 8.66 -41.49 -10.99
C ILE A 787 9.45 -42.62 -11.62
N LEU A 788 9.16 -43.84 -11.17
CA LEU A 788 9.71 -45.09 -11.67
C LEU A 788 8.63 -45.79 -12.50
N LYS A 789 8.59 -45.50 -13.80
CA LYS A 789 7.65 -46.12 -14.74
C LYS A 789 8.16 -47.51 -15.14
N PHE A 790 7.28 -48.48 -15.29
CA PHE A 790 7.64 -49.81 -15.79
C PHE A 790 8.17 -49.75 -17.24
N ASP A 791 9.17 -50.56 -17.56
CA ASP A 791 9.94 -50.46 -18.82
C ASP A 791 9.07 -50.60 -20.07
N ASP A 792 8.06 -51.47 -20.01
CA ASP A 792 7.14 -51.70 -21.11
C ASP A 792 5.90 -50.80 -21.08
N GLN A 793 5.86 -49.86 -20.12
CA GLN A 793 4.75 -48.93 -19.89
C GLN A 793 3.40 -49.63 -19.72
N LYS A 794 3.40 -50.92 -19.36
CA LYS A 794 2.18 -51.67 -19.04
C LYS A 794 1.86 -51.55 -17.57
N GLU A 795 0.61 -51.80 -17.25
CA GLU A 795 0.17 -51.97 -15.87
C GLU A 795 0.05 -53.46 -15.55
N TYR A 796 0.19 -53.79 -14.26
CA TYR A 796 0.16 -55.17 -13.82
C TYR A 796 -0.71 -55.35 -12.59
N MET A 797 -1.41 -56.48 -12.52
CA MET A 797 -2.02 -56.90 -11.27
C MET A 797 -0.92 -57.36 -10.31
N ALA A 798 -0.88 -56.77 -9.12
CA ALA A 798 0.14 -57.07 -8.12
C ALA A 798 -0.49 -57.31 -6.76
N LYS A 799 0.00 -58.35 -6.09
CA LYS A 799 -0.13 -58.57 -4.66
C LYS A 799 1.11 -58.11 -3.92
N GLN A 800 2.28 -58.22 -4.56
CA GLN A 800 3.55 -57.73 -4.04
C GLN A 800 4.36 -56.99 -5.11
N VAL A 801 5.08 -55.96 -4.67
CA VAL A 801 6.04 -55.19 -5.48
C VAL A 801 7.39 -55.23 -4.78
N LYS A 802 8.46 -55.57 -5.48
CA LYS A 802 9.82 -55.65 -4.94
C LYS A 802 10.74 -54.68 -5.67
N PHE A 803 11.31 -53.76 -4.92
CA PHE A 803 12.31 -52.80 -5.38
C PHE A 803 13.71 -53.28 -4.97
N VAL A 804 14.59 -53.50 -5.94
CA VAL A 804 15.94 -54.05 -5.73
C VAL A 804 16.98 -52.99 -6.10
N VAL A 805 17.90 -52.71 -5.20
CA VAL A 805 18.99 -51.75 -5.43
C VAL A 805 20.14 -52.43 -6.14
N LEU A 806 20.49 -51.93 -7.32
CA LEU A 806 21.64 -52.41 -8.08
C LEU A 806 22.91 -51.60 -7.80
N ASP A 807 22.78 -50.30 -7.55
CA ASP A 807 23.90 -49.40 -7.34
C ASP A 807 23.48 -48.20 -6.46
N ALA A 808 24.42 -47.69 -5.68
CA ALA A 808 24.23 -46.53 -4.80
C ALA A 808 25.58 -45.89 -4.45
N VAL A 809 25.56 -44.60 -4.15
CA VAL A 809 26.75 -43.84 -3.74
C VAL A 809 27.35 -44.46 -2.47
N SER A 810 28.64 -44.77 -2.48
CA SER A 810 29.41 -45.17 -1.30
C SER A 810 30.80 -44.54 -1.33
N THR A 811 31.17 -43.85 -0.26
CA THR A 811 32.51 -43.27 -0.08
C THR A 811 33.46 -44.19 0.68
N GLU A 812 33.01 -45.37 1.12
CA GLU A 812 33.81 -46.32 1.89
C GLU A 812 34.10 -47.58 1.07
N GLU A 813 35.39 -47.84 0.82
CA GLU A 813 35.82 -48.98 0.01
C GLU A 813 35.44 -50.32 0.69
N GLY A 814 34.61 -51.12 0.01
CA GLY A 814 34.18 -52.43 0.48
C GLY A 814 32.85 -52.44 1.25
N ASN A 815 32.25 -51.27 1.53
CA ASN A 815 30.93 -51.16 2.16
C ASN A 815 29.89 -50.68 1.16
N ASP A 816 28.87 -51.51 0.93
CA ASP A 816 27.70 -51.15 0.12
C ASP A 816 26.58 -50.62 1.02
N TYR A 817 26.00 -49.48 0.63
CA TYR A 817 24.88 -48.84 1.32
C TYR A 817 23.67 -48.65 0.42
N ALA A 818 22.48 -48.57 1.01
CA ALA A 818 21.28 -48.07 0.34
C ALA A 818 20.38 -47.36 1.36
N ALA A 819 19.77 -46.24 0.96
CA ALA A 819 18.85 -45.48 1.78
C ALA A 819 17.81 -44.75 0.91
N LEU A 820 16.61 -44.58 1.46
CA LEU A 820 15.57 -43.73 0.90
C LEU A 820 14.61 -43.26 1.99
N THR A 821 14.01 -42.10 1.76
CA THR A 821 13.10 -41.47 2.72
C THR A 821 11.71 -42.02 2.56
N GLU A 822 11.12 -41.96 1.35
CA GLU A 822 9.74 -42.38 1.11
C GLU A 822 9.56 -43.10 -0.23
N MET A 823 8.62 -44.04 -0.30
CA MET A 823 8.25 -44.72 -1.55
C MET A 823 6.73 -44.90 -1.66
N ARG A 824 6.17 -44.74 -2.86
CA ARG A 824 4.74 -44.94 -3.13
C ARG A 824 4.54 -45.88 -4.30
N ILE A 825 3.47 -46.67 -4.27
CA ILE A 825 3.06 -47.52 -5.38
C ILE A 825 1.95 -46.79 -6.13
N LEU A 826 2.13 -46.64 -7.44
CA LEU A 826 1.15 -45.99 -8.30
C LEU A 826 0.01 -46.97 -8.62
N LYS A 827 -1.24 -46.55 -8.36
CA LYS A 827 -2.47 -47.21 -8.81
C LYS A 827 -2.42 -47.38 -10.33
N GLY A 828 -2.72 -48.59 -10.78
CA GLY A 828 -3.11 -48.87 -12.15
C GLY A 828 -4.63 -48.79 -12.29
N GLY A 829 -5.07 -48.42 -13.47
CA GLY A 829 -6.46 -48.29 -13.87
C GLY A 829 -6.45 -48.10 -15.36
N ILE A 830 -7.53 -48.49 -16.07
CA ILE A 830 -7.67 -48.27 -17.52
C ILE A 830 -7.04 -46.92 -17.85
N ILE A 831 -5.94 -46.93 -18.60
CA ILE A 831 -5.39 -45.69 -19.15
C ILE A 831 -6.47 -45.23 -20.11
N GLU A 832 -7.39 -44.44 -19.57
CA GLU A 832 -8.10 -43.46 -20.36
C GLU A 832 -6.99 -42.71 -21.08
N ALA A 833 -6.90 -42.86 -22.40
CA ALA A 833 -5.84 -42.16 -23.10
C ALA A 833 -5.92 -40.69 -22.73
N ASP A 834 -4.79 -40.11 -22.38
CA ASP A 834 -4.70 -38.77 -21.85
C ASP A 834 -5.17 -37.81 -22.93
N LEU A 835 -6.44 -37.42 -22.81
CA LEU A 835 -7.07 -36.48 -23.72
C LEU A 835 -6.71 -35.05 -23.36
N THR A 836 -5.86 -34.77 -22.37
CA THR A 836 -5.63 -33.40 -21.89
C THR A 836 -5.12 -32.50 -23.02
N GLU A 837 -4.06 -32.92 -23.71
CA GLU A 837 -3.51 -32.17 -24.85
C GLU A 837 -4.48 -32.20 -26.05
N LEU A 838 -5.19 -33.31 -26.29
CA LEU A 838 -6.17 -33.41 -27.37
C LEU A 838 -7.41 -32.54 -27.14
N ASN A 839 -7.95 -32.50 -25.92
CA ASN A 839 -9.09 -31.69 -25.51
C ASN A 839 -8.71 -30.21 -25.48
N ALA A 840 -7.50 -29.87 -25.05
CA ALA A 840 -6.96 -28.52 -25.16
C ALA A 840 -6.85 -28.10 -26.64
N ALA A 841 -6.31 -28.97 -27.50
CA ALA A 841 -6.24 -28.72 -28.94
C ALA A 841 -7.63 -28.63 -29.59
N ILE A 842 -8.60 -29.45 -29.18
CA ILE A 842 -10.01 -29.39 -29.61
C ILE A 842 -10.62 -28.06 -29.17
N ALA A 843 -10.51 -27.68 -27.90
CA ALA A 843 -11.04 -26.43 -27.38
C ALA A 843 -10.41 -25.21 -28.07
N ASN A 844 -9.10 -25.26 -28.34
CA ASN A 844 -8.40 -24.21 -29.08
C ASN A 844 -8.87 -24.14 -30.54
N ALA A 845 -9.02 -25.28 -31.22
CA ALA A 845 -9.55 -25.35 -32.58
C ALA A 845 -11.03 -24.91 -32.67
N GLU A 846 -11.85 -25.17 -31.65
CA GLU A 846 -13.24 -24.72 -31.56
C GLU A 846 -13.38 -23.21 -31.33
N LYS A 847 -12.39 -22.57 -30.71
CA LYS A 847 -12.33 -21.11 -30.55
C LYS A 847 -11.96 -20.39 -31.85
N LEU A 848 -11.38 -21.09 -32.83
CA LEU A 848 -11.05 -20.49 -34.13
C LEU A 848 -12.32 -20.12 -34.89
N ASN A 849 -12.31 -18.96 -35.54
CA ASN A 849 -13.45 -18.47 -36.29
C ASN A 849 -13.35 -18.87 -37.77
N LYS A 850 -14.37 -19.55 -38.30
CA LYS A 850 -14.44 -19.99 -39.70
C LYS A 850 -14.20 -18.87 -40.71
N ALA A 851 -14.57 -17.63 -40.37
CA ALA A 851 -14.43 -16.48 -41.26
C ALA A 851 -12.96 -16.03 -41.47
N ASP A 852 -12.03 -16.49 -40.63
CA ASP A 852 -10.66 -16.00 -40.55
C ASP A 852 -9.68 -16.73 -41.48
N TYR A 853 -10.10 -17.87 -42.04
CA TYR A 853 -9.24 -18.79 -42.78
C TYR A 853 -9.85 -19.16 -44.14
N THR A 854 -9.00 -19.47 -45.11
CA THR A 854 -9.46 -19.85 -46.45
C THR A 854 -10.37 -21.08 -46.39
N ALA A 855 -11.39 -21.12 -47.24
CA ALA A 855 -12.36 -22.21 -47.27
C ALA A 855 -11.71 -23.60 -47.46
N GLU A 856 -10.59 -23.66 -48.20
CA GLU A 856 -9.84 -24.89 -48.45
C GLU A 856 -9.19 -25.43 -47.17
N THR A 857 -8.43 -24.61 -46.44
CA THR A 857 -7.74 -25.07 -45.23
C THR A 857 -8.69 -25.26 -44.05
N TRP A 858 -9.78 -24.48 -44.00
CA TRP A 858 -10.83 -24.65 -43.01
C TRP A 858 -11.55 -26.00 -43.16
N ALA A 859 -11.79 -26.45 -44.39
CA ALA A 859 -12.38 -27.78 -44.63
C ALA A 859 -11.47 -28.91 -44.12
N THR A 860 -10.14 -28.74 -44.17
CA THR A 860 -9.17 -29.69 -43.59
C THR A 860 -9.25 -29.71 -42.07
N LEU A 861 -9.38 -28.55 -41.41
CA LEU A 861 -9.58 -28.46 -39.97
C LEU A 861 -10.90 -29.10 -39.53
N GLU A 862 -12.01 -28.85 -40.23
CA GLU A 862 -13.33 -29.45 -39.88
C GLU A 862 -13.30 -30.98 -39.87
N ILE A 863 -12.54 -31.59 -40.79
CA ILE A 863 -12.34 -33.04 -40.83
C ILE A 863 -11.51 -33.51 -39.65
N ALA A 864 -10.34 -32.89 -39.41
CA ALA A 864 -9.45 -33.27 -38.32
C ALA A 864 -10.10 -33.07 -36.94
N LEU A 865 -10.85 -31.97 -36.76
CA LEU A 865 -11.59 -31.68 -35.54
C LEU A 865 -12.73 -32.68 -35.30
N LYS A 866 -13.45 -33.10 -36.36
CA LYS A 866 -14.48 -34.14 -36.26
C LYS A 866 -13.88 -35.49 -35.86
N GLU A 867 -12.73 -35.84 -36.40
CA GLU A 867 -12.01 -37.07 -36.04
C GLU A 867 -11.46 -37.00 -34.62
N ALA A 868 -10.87 -35.88 -34.21
CA ALA A 868 -10.38 -35.64 -32.85
C ALA A 868 -11.52 -35.73 -31.81
N LYS A 869 -12.69 -35.14 -32.08
CA LYS A 869 -13.87 -35.24 -31.20
C LYS A 869 -14.49 -36.63 -31.13
N ALA A 870 -14.17 -37.50 -32.08
CA ALA A 870 -14.61 -38.90 -32.06
C ALA A 870 -13.69 -39.80 -31.22
N ILE A 871 -12.54 -39.27 -30.78
CA ILE A 871 -11.66 -39.95 -29.82
C ILE A 871 -12.31 -39.88 -28.44
N THR A 872 -12.46 -41.04 -27.81
CA THR A 872 -12.86 -41.16 -26.42
C THR A 872 -11.67 -41.65 -25.60
N LYS A 873 -11.89 -41.75 -24.30
CA LYS A 873 -10.96 -42.36 -23.36
C LYS A 873 -10.69 -43.85 -23.61
N ASP A 874 -11.46 -44.52 -24.47
CA ASP A 874 -11.35 -45.97 -24.70
C ASP A 874 -10.32 -46.34 -25.80
N GLN A 875 -9.75 -45.34 -26.49
CA GLN A 875 -8.70 -45.49 -27.50
C GLN A 875 -7.31 -45.60 -26.85
N THR A 876 -6.31 -46.06 -27.61
CA THR A 876 -4.90 -46.10 -27.14
C THR A 876 -4.25 -44.71 -27.18
N GLN A 877 -3.27 -44.44 -26.31
CA GLN A 877 -2.52 -43.16 -26.34
C GLN A 877 -1.94 -42.86 -27.71
N LYS A 878 -1.45 -43.89 -28.42
CA LYS A 878 -0.93 -43.73 -29.79
C LYS A 878 -2.00 -43.23 -30.78
N GLU A 879 -3.27 -43.59 -30.59
CA GLU A 879 -4.38 -43.09 -31.41
C GLU A 879 -4.77 -41.67 -31.03
N VAL A 880 -4.65 -41.31 -29.75
CA VAL A 880 -4.82 -39.94 -29.24
C VAL A 880 -3.71 -39.02 -29.77
N ASP A 881 -2.45 -39.43 -29.67
CA ASP A 881 -1.30 -38.70 -30.18
C ASP A 881 -1.38 -38.52 -31.70
N ALA A 882 -1.88 -39.55 -32.42
CA ALA A 882 -2.12 -39.45 -33.85
C ALA A 882 -3.25 -38.46 -34.19
N ALA A 883 -4.34 -38.45 -33.41
CA ALA A 883 -5.43 -37.49 -33.57
C ALA A 883 -4.99 -36.06 -33.21
N LEU A 884 -4.19 -35.90 -32.15
CA LEU A 884 -3.59 -34.64 -31.72
C LEU A 884 -2.64 -34.10 -32.77
N SER A 885 -1.71 -34.92 -33.27
CA SER A 885 -0.78 -34.54 -34.34
C SER A 885 -1.54 -34.14 -35.60
N LYS A 886 -2.58 -34.88 -35.98
CA LYS A 886 -3.41 -34.56 -37.16
C LYS A 886 -4.20 -33.27 -36.99
N LEU A 887 -4.74 -33.01 -35.80
CA LEU A 887 -5.43 -31.77 -35.48
C LEU A 887 -4.46 -30.58 -35.46
N ASN A 888 -3.29 -30.72 -34.83
CA ASN A 888 -2.25 -29.70 -34.80
C ASN A 888 -1.69 -29.40 -36.19
N ASP A 889 -1.49 -30.42 -37.03
CA ASP A 889 -1.06 -30.24 -38.42
C ASP A 889 -2.14 -29.53 -39.25
N ALA A 890 -3.42 -29.83 -39.01
CA ALA A 890 -4.52 -29.13 -39.67
C ALA A 890 -4.64 -27.67 -39.23
N VAL A 891 -4.44 -27.38 -37.94
CA VAL A 891 -4.37 -26.02 -37.39
C VAL A 891 -3.16 -25.26 -37.95
N LYS A 892 -1.97 -25.89 -37.99
CA LYS A 892 -0.75 -25.33 -38.57
C LYS A 892 -0.85 -25.13 -40.08
N GLY A 893 -1.63 -25.97 -40.75
CA GLY A 893 -1.94 -25.89 -42.18
C GLY A 893 -3.01 -24.87 -42.54
N LEU A 894 -3.64 -24.21 -41.55
CA LEU A 894 -4.57 -23.12 -41.80
C LEU A 894 -3.87 -21.99 -42.52
N LYS A 895 -4.44 -21.58 -43.65
CA LYS A 895 -4.08 -20.35 -44.32
C LYS A 895 -5.13 -19.33 -43.97
N GLU A 896 -4.72 -18.30 -43.25
CA GLU A 896 -5.56 -17.14 -43.03
C GLU A 896 -6.04 -16.62 -44.39
N VAL A 897 -7.31 -16.25 -44.47
CA VAL A 897 -7.69 -15.26 -45.49
C VAL A 897 -6.82 -14.06 -45.18
N GLU A 898 -6.15 -13.44 -46.16
CA GLU A 898 -5.40 -12.20 -45.90
C GLU A 898 -6.34 -11.23 -45.18
N LYS A 899 -6.18 -11.15 -43.85
CA LYS A 899 -7.04 -10.35 -43.01
C LYS A 899 -6.56 -8.94 -43.21
N VAL A 900 -7.38 -8.22 -43.94
CA VAL A 900 -7.28 -6.79 -44.06
C VAL A 900 -7.55 -6.20 -42.69
N ASP A 901 -6.50 -5.77 -42.00
CA ASP A 901 -6.59 -5.07 -40.73
C ASP A 901 -7.10 -3.65 -40.98
N LEU A 902 -8.42 -3.52 -40.89
CA LEU A 902 -9.10 -2.23 -40.95
C LEU A 902 -9.07 -1.51 -39.60
N THR A 903 -8.50 -2.06 -38.53
CA THR A 903 -8.62 -1.50 -37.16
C THR A 903 -8.09 -0.08 -37.11
N LYS A 904 -6.88 0.13 -37.62
CA LYS A 904 -6.26 1.47 -37.65
C LYS A 904 -7.01 2.42 -38.59
N LEU A 905 -7.50 1.92 -39.73
CA LEU A 905 -8.27 2.72 -40.69
C LEU A 905 -9.64 3.12 -40.13
N ASN A 906 -10.37 2.20 -39.49
CA ASN A 906 -11.67 2.44 -38.87
C ASN A 906 -11.55 3.36 -37.66
N ALA A 907 -10.49 3.23 -36.85
CA ALA A 907 -10.22 4.15 -35.76
C ALA A 907 -9.93 5.57 -36.29
N ALA A 908 -9.15 5.70 -37.37
CA ALA A 908 -8.89 6.98 -38.02
C ALA A 908 -10.17 7.57 -38.64
N ILE A 909 -11.01 6.77 -39.30
CA ILE A 909 -12.33 7.19 -39.82
C ILE A 909 -13.21 7.70 -38.68
N ALA A 910 -13.34 6.95 -37.59
CA ALA A 910 -14.16 7.33 -36.44
C ALA A 910 -13.64 8.61 -35.75
N THR A 911 -12.33 8.84 -35.77
CA THR A 911 -11.72 10.08 -35.27
C THR A 911 -12.06 11.26 -36.17
N VAL A 912 -11.94 11.08 -37.49
CA VAL A 912 -12.26 12.10 -38.48
C VAL A 912 -13.75 12.44 -38.51
N GLU A 913 -14.64 11.46 -38.33
CA GLU A 913 -16.09 11.67 -38.27
C GLU A 913 -16.54 12.50 -37.07
N LYS A 914 -15.71 12.61 -36.02
CA LYS A 914 -15.97 13.48 -34.86
C LYS A 914 -15.52 14.93 -35.10
N LEU A 915 -14.74 15.20 -36.15
CA LEU A 915 -14.31 16.55 -36.48
C LEU A 915 -15.49 17.35 -37.04
N ASN A 916 -15.58 18.61 -36.66
CA ASN A 916 -16.66 19.48 -37.11
C ASN A 916 -16.21 20.30 -38.32
N LYS A 917 -16.91 20.16 -39.45
CA LYS A 917 -16.60 20.82 -40.72
C LYS A 917 -16.37 22.33 -40.61
N VAL A 918 -17.07 22.98 -39.69
CA VAL A 918 -17.04 24.44 -39.52
C VAL A 918 -15.76 24.93 -38.84
N ASP A 919 -15.01 24.06 -38.17
CA ASP A 919 -13.79 24.44 -37.44
C ASP A 919 -12.56 24.54 -38.35
N TYR A 920 -12.67 24.14 -39.63
CA TYR A 920 -11.54 24.04 -40.56
C TYR A 920 -11.80 24.73 -41.89
N THR A 921 -10.76 25.28 -42.51
CA THR A 921 -10.88 26.01 -43.78
C THR A 921 -11.47 25.11 -44.85
N ALA A 922 -12.31 25.70 -45.73
CA ALA A 922 -13.01 24.96 -46.76
C ALA A 922 -12.07 24.18 -47.70
N GLU A 923 -10.87 24.71 -47.95
CA GLU A 923 -9.85 24.09 -48.80
C GLU A 923 -9.26 22.81 -48.16
N THR A 924 -8.86 22.89 -46.89
CA THR A 924 -8.28 21.73 -46.20
C THR A 924 -9.35 20.71 -45.84
N TRP A 925 -10.57 21.16 -45.55
CA TRP A 925 -11.71 20.28 -45.30
C TRP A 925 -12.15 19.51 -46.55
N ALA A 926 -12.16 20.14 -47.73
CA ALA A 926 -12.45 19.44 -48.99
C ALA A 926 -11.43 18.31 -49.28
N THR A 927 -10.17 18.53 -48.89
CA THR A 927 -9.11 17.52 -48.98
C THR A 927 -9.37 16.34 -48.01
N LEU A 928 -9.78 16.64 -46.77
CA LEU A 928 -10.19 15.63 -45.78
C LEU A 928 -11.44 14.86 -46.23
N GLU A 929 -12.47 15.51 -46.76
CA GLU A 929 -13.70 14.85 -47.24
C GLU A 929 -13.41 13.85 -48.36
N THR A 930 -12.48 14.20 -49.26
CA THR A 930 -12.04 13.31 -50.33
C THR A 930 -11.31 12.09 -49.76
N ALA A 931 -10.35 12.30 -48.86
CA ALA A 931 -9.61 11.20 -48.23
C ALA A 931 -10.50 10.30 -47.36
N LEU A 932 -11.46 10.88 -46.62
CA LEU A 932 -12.44 10.14 -45.82
C LEU A 932 -13.37 9.29 -46.68
N LYS A 933 -13.81 9.81 -47.83
CA LYS A 933 -14.64 9.05 -48.77
C LYS A 933 -13.90 7.84 -49.33
N GLU A 934 -12.61 8.01 -49.68
CA GLU A 934 -11.77 6.91 -50.14
C GLU A 934 -11.50 5.89 -49.04
N ALA A 935 -11.20 6.34 -47.81
CA ALA A 935 -11.02 5.49 -46.65
C ALA A 935 -12.27 4.65 -46.33
N LYS A 936 -13.46 5.24 -46.40
CA LYS A 936 -14.74 4.53 -46.20
C LYS A 936 -15.11 3.55 -47.32
N ALA A 937 -14.49 3.67 -48.49
CA ALA A 937 -14.67 2.74 -49.59
C ALA A 937 -13.78 1.49 -49.45
N ILE A 938 -12.80 1.50 -48.54
CA ILE A 938 -12.00 0.34 -48.20
C ILE A 938 -12.86 -0.64 -47.40
N THR A 939 -12.88 -1.87 -47.87
CA THR A 939 -13.58 -2.98 -47.22
C THR A 939 -12.61 -4.13 -46.97
N LYS A 940 -13.09 -5.18 -46.30
CA LYS A 940 -12.34 -6.42 -46.09
C LYS A 940 -11.95 -7.16 -47.39
N GLU A 941 -12.47 -6.74 -48.54
CA GLU A 941 -12.15 -7.30 -49.87
C GLU A 941 -10.96 -6.60 -50.55
N ASN A 942 -10.42 -5.52 -49.96
CA ASN A 942 -9.23 -4.81 -50.43
C ASN A 942 -7.94 -5.53 -50.01
N THR A 943 -6.76 -5.08 -50.46
CA THR A 943 -5.47 -5.60 -49.93
C THR A 943 -4.96 -4.76 -48.76
N GLN A 944 -4.16 -5.31 -47.85
CA GLN A 944 -3.58 -4.53 -46.73
C GLN A 944 -2.80 -3.30 -47.23
N LYS A 945 -2.14 -3.42 -48.38
CA LYS A 945 -1.44 -2.30 -49.02
C LYS A 945 -2.38 -1.15 -49.43
N GLU A 946 -3.60 -1.46 -49.85
CA GLU A 946 -4.62 -0.46 -50.16
C GLU A 946 -5.17 0.19 -48.89
N VAL A 947 -5.23 -0.56 -47.79
CA VAL A 947 -5.67 -0.08 -46.46
C VAL A 947 -4.63 0.84 -45.84
N ASP A 948 -3.36 0.47 -45.89
CA ASP A 948 -2.25 1.29 -45.41
C ASP A 948 -2.14 2.57 -46.25
N ALA A 949 -2.37 2.49 -47.57
CA ALA A 949 -2.40 3.65 -48.45
C ALA A 949 -3.58 4.58 -48.13
N ALA A 950 -4.77 4.04 -47.87
CA ALA A 950 -5.94 4.83 -47.48
C ALA A 950 -5.77 5.46 -46.09
N LEU A 951 -5.19 4.74 -45.13
CA LEU A 951 -4.85 5.23 -43.79
C LEU A 951 -3.82 6.36 -43.87
N SER A 952 -2.75 6.17 -44.64
CA SER A 952 -1.75 7.23 -44.85
C SER A 952 -2.39 8.47 -45.45
N LYS A 953 -3.21 8.31 -46.50
CA LYS A 953 -3.85 9.43 -47.18
C LYS A 953 -4.84 10.17 -46.27
N LEU A 954 -5.59 9.44 -45.44
CA LEU A 954 -6.49 10.02 -44.44
C LEU A 954 -5.70 10.79 -43.37
N ASN A 955 -4.63 10.20 -42.84
CA ASN A 955 -3.77 10.85 -41.84
C ASN A 955 -3.07 12.09 -42.40
N ASP A 956 -2.61 12.06 -43.65
CA ASP A 956 -1.99 13.21 -44.29
C ASP A 956 -3.00 14.33 -44.54
N ALA A 957 -4.25 13.99 -44.89
CA ALA A 957 -5.32 14.97 -45.01
C ALA A 957 -5.71 15.58 -43.65
N VAL A 958 -5.67 14.80 -42.57
CA VAL A 958 -5.84 15.30 -41.19
C VAL A 958 -4.70 16.22 -40.79
N LYS A 959 -3.44 15.86 -41.04
CA LYS A 959 -2.28 16.73 -40.80
C LYS A 959 -2.31 18.01 -41.62
N GLY A 960 -2.92 17.94 -42.80
CA GLY A 960 -3.13 19.08 -43.70
C GLY A 960 -4.31 19.96 -43.31
N LEU A 961 -5.11 19.61 -42.29
CA LEU A 961 -6.17 20.46 -41.79
C LEU A 961 -5.62 21.78 -41.27
N ARG A 962 -6.21 22.87 -41.74
CA ARG A 962 -6.00 24.21 -41.19
C ARG A 962 -7.31 24.64 -40.58
N GLU A 963 -7.28 24.96 -39.30
CA GLU A 963 -8.44 25.50 -38.60
C GLU A 963 -8.87 26.82 -39.26
N VAL A 964 -10.19 27.05 -39.36
CA VAL A 964 -10.66 28.43 -39.53
C VAL A 964 -10.21 29.15 -38.27
N GLU A 965 -9.58 30.33 -38.38
CA GLU A 965 -9.29 31.15 -37.20
C GLU A 965 -10.57 31.27 -36.38
N LYS A 966 -10.60 30.60 -35.22
CA LYS A 966 -11.75 30.63 -34.32
C LYS A 966 -11.79 32.01 -33.72
N VAL A 967 -12.74 32.78 -34.21
CA VAL A 967 -13.06 34.11 -33.73
C VAL A 967 -13.69 34.01 -32.33
N ASP A 968 -13.15 34.75 -31.38
CA ASP A 968 -13.65 34.87 -30.02
C ASP A 968 -15.00 35.60 -30.01
N LEU A 969 -16.06 34.81 -29.83
CA LEU A 969 -17.44 35.29 -29.68
C LEU A 969 -17.83 35.54 -28.22
N THR A 970 -16.93 35.29 -27.26
CA THR A 970 -17.23 35.40 -25.82
C THR A 970 -17.73 36.78 -25.48
N LYS A 971 -17.05 37.82 -26.00
CA LYS A 971 -17.44 39.20 -25.78
C LYS A 971 -18.77 39.54 -26.46
N LEU A 972 -18.98 39.13 -27.71
CA LEU A 972 -20.24 39.38 -28.42
C LEU A 972 -21.45 38.72 -27.76
N ASN A 973 -21.33 37.47 -27.31
CA ASN A 973 -22.39 36.76 -26.58
C ASN A 973 -22.71 37.44 -25.24
N ALA A 974 -21.68 37.85 -24.48
CA ALA A 974 -21.87 38.54 -23.21
C ALA A 974 -22.53 39.92 -23.40
N THR A 975 -22.11 40.68 -24.41
CA THR A 975 -22.66 42.01 -24.72
C THR A 975 -24.12 41.91 -25.21
N ILE A 976 -24.46 40.92 -26.04
CA ILE A 976 -25.86 40.66 -26.46
C ILE A 976 -26.73 40.29 -25.25
N ALA A 977 -26.28 39.37 -24.40
CA ALA A 977 -27.02 38.96 -23.21
C ALA A 977 -27.22 40.12 -22.23
N THR A 978 -26.28 41.07 -22.17
CA THR A 978 -26.39 42.28 -21.35
C THR A 978 -27.42 43.25 -21.92
N ALA A 979 -27.36 43.51 -23.24
CA ALA A 979 -28.32 44.36 -23.94
C ALA A 979 -29.77 43.85 -23.82
N GLU A 980 -29.98 42.52 -23.89
CA GLU A 980 -31.30 41.88 -23.77
C GLU A 980 -31.92 41.97 -22.38
N LYS A 981 -31.11 42.20 -21.34
CA LYS A 981 -31.59 42.36 -19.95
C LYS A 981 -32.09 43.78 -19.66
N LEU A 982 -31.82 44.74 -20.54
CA LEU A 982 -32.27 46.12 -20.36
C LEU A 982 -33.78 46.24 -20.64
N ASN A 983 -34.48 47.08 -19.89
CA ASN A 983 -35.92 47.28 -20.04
C ASN A 983 -36.23 48.56 -20.81
N LYS A 984 -36.99 48.43 -21.90
CA LYS A 984 -37.36 49.54 -22.80
C LYS A 984 -38.02 50.72 -22.09
N ALA A 985 -38.77 50.47 -21.01
CA ALA A 985 -39.51 51.50 -20.29
C ALA A 985 -38.61 52.48 -19.54
N ASP A 986 -37.35 52.12 -19.25
CA ASP A 986 -36.45 52.92 -18.43
C ASP A 986 -35.70 53.99 -19.24
N TYR A 987 -35.84 54.00 -20.57
CA TYR A 987 -35.04 54.80 -21.49
C TYR A 987 -35.89 55.55 -22.51
N THR A 988 -35.35 56.65 -23.05
CA THR A 988 -36.03 57.42 -24.09
C THR A 988 -36.22 56.59 -25.37
N ALA A 989 -37.34 56.80 -26.06
CA ALA A 989 -37.69 56.04 -27.26
C ALA A 989 -36.63 56.16 -28.39
N GLU A 990 -35.95 57.30 -28.48
CA GLU A 990 -34.94 57.59 -29.51
C GLU A 990 -33.65 56.79 -29.28
N THR A 991 -33.10 56.83 -28.07
CA THR A 991 -31.87 56.08 -27.74
C THR A 991 -32.14 54.58 -27.70
N TRP A 992 -33.34 54.17 -27.27
CA TRP A 992 -33.74 52.77 -27.30
C TRP A 992 -33.85 52.21 -28.72
N THR A 993 -34.37 52.98 -29.67
CA THR A 993 -34.45 52.56 -31.08
C THR A 993 -33.05 52.30 -31.65
N THR A 994 -32.06 53.10 -31.23
CA THR A 994 -30.65 52.93 -31.61
C THR A 994 -30.06 51.64 -31.02
N LEU A 995 -30.37 51.33 -29.76
CA LEU A 995 -30.00 50.05 -29.14
C LEU A 995 -30.66 48.86 -29.84
N GLU A 996 -31.95 48.92 -30.14
CA GLU A 996 -32.68 47.83 -30.83
C GLU A 996 -32.07 47.53 -32.21
N ALA A 997 -31.67 48.57 -32.96
CA ALA A 997 -30.98 48.41 -34.23
C ALA A 997 -29.60 47.76 -34.06
N ALA A 998 -28.77 48.26 -33.13
CA ALA A 998 -27.44 47.72 -32.88
C ALA A 998 -27.48 46.27 -32.34
N LEU A 999 -28.48 45.93 -31.51
CA LEU A 999 -28.69 44.58 -30.99
C LEU A 999 -29.10 43.62 -32.10
N LYS A 1000 -29.94 44.07 -33.04
CA LYS A 1000 -30.31 43.29 -34.22
C LYS A 1000 -29.10 43.04 -35.12
N ASP A 1001 -28.26 44.05 -35.35
CA ASP A 1001 -27.05 43.92 -36.17
C ASP A 1001 -26.03 42.99 -35.50
N ALA A 1002 -25.82 43.12 -34.18
CA ALA A 1002 -24.96 42.24 -33.39
C ALA A 1002 -25.42 40.78 -33.42
N LYS A 1003 -26.74 40.51 -33.31
CA LYS A 1003 -27.30 39.16 -33.47
C LYS A 1003 -27.17 38.62 -34.89
N THR A 1004 -27.18 39.51 -35.90
CA THR A 1004 -26.94 39.11 -37.29
C THR A 1004 -25.49 38.68 -37.48
N VAL A 1005 -24.54 39.41 -36.90
CA VAL A 1005 -23.11 39.04 -36.90
C VAL A 1005 -22.88 37.75 -36.10
N LEU A 1006 -23.55 37.56 -34.96
CA LEU A 1006 -23.49 36.30 -34.19
C LEU A 1006 -24.01 35.09 -34.97
N ALA A 1007 -25.01 35.29 -35.83
CA ALA A 1007 -25.57 34.23 -36.67
C ALA A 1007 -24.76 33.96 -37.94
N ASP A 1008 -23.83 34.85 -38.32
CA ASP A 1008 -22.98 34.69 -39.49
C ASP A 1008 -21.77 33.82 -39.14
N LYS A 1009 -21.82 32.56 -39.59
CA LYS A 1009 -20.76 31.57 -39.38
C LYS A 1009 -19.44 31.91 -40.07
N ASN A 1010 -19.40 32.97 -40.89
CA ASN A 1010 -18.20 33.43 -41.59
C ASN A 1010 -17.72 34.81 -41.13
N ALA A 1011 -18.28 35.38 -40.05
CA ALA A 1011 -17.84 36.67 -39.54
C ALA A 1011 -16.40 36.59 -39.01
N ASP A 1012 -15.52 37.48 -39.48
CA ASP A 1012 -14.15 37.59 -38.95
C ASP A 1012 -14.11 38.34 -37.61
N GLN A 1013 -13.00 38.22 -36.86
CA GLN A 1013 -12.89 38.82 -35.52
C GLN A 1013 -13.08 40.34 -35.59
N LYS A 1014 -12.62 40.98 -36.67
CA LYS A 1014 -12.78 42.42 -36.87
C LYS A 1014 -14.25 42.83 -37.03
N THR A 1015 -15.06 41.98 -37.67
CA THR A 1015 -16.50 42.18 -37.82
C THR A 1015 -17.23 41.95 -36.48
N ILE A 1016 -16.79 40.95 -35.71
CA ILE A 1016 -17.30 40.66 -34.37
C ILE A 1016 -16.97 41.78 -33.39
N ASP A 1017 -15.72 42.23 -33.33
CA ASP A 1017 -15.28 43.34 -32.49
C ASP A 1017 -16.00 44.64 -32.85
N LYS A 1018 -16.26 44.87 -34.15
CA LYS A 1018 -17.03 46.03 -34.60
C LYS A 1018 -18.51 45.93 -34.17
N ALA A 1019 -19.09 44.74 -34.18
CA ALA A 1019 -20.46 44.50 -33.70
C ALA A 1019 -20.57 44.65 -32.18
N VAL A 1020 -19.60 44.12 -31.43
CA VAL A 1020 -19.44 44.34 -29.98
C VAL A 1020 -19.37 45.83 -29.70
N LEU A 1021 -18.44 46.55 -30.35
CA LEU A 1021 -18.23 47.96 -30.13
C LEU A 1021 -19.46 48.80 -30.50
N ALA A 1022 -20.16 48.47 -31.58
CA ALA A 1022 -21.39 49.15 -31.97
C ALA A 1022 -22.52 48.93 -30.96
N LEU A 1023 -22.68 47.70 -30.45
CA LEU A 1023 -23.69 47.38 -29.44
C LEU A 1023 -23.35 48.01 -28.08
N GLU A 1024 -22.09 47.96 -27.66
CA GLU A 1024 -21.58 48.64 -26.46
C GLU A 1024 -21.82 50.15 -26.56
N ASN A 1025 -21.50 50.78 -27.69
CA ASN A 1025 -21.76 52.20 -27.91
C ASN A 1025 -23.25 52.53 -27.86
N ALA A 1026 -24.11 51.67 -28.39
CA ALA A 1026 -25.56 51.89 -28.35
C ALA A 1026 -26.14 51.71 -26.93
N MET A 1027 -25.63 50.75 -26.14
CA MET A 1027 -25.96 50.62 -24.71
C MET A 1027 -25.48 51.81 -23.90
N ASN A 1028 -24.25 52.26 -24.14
CA ASN A 1028 -23.65 53.42 -23.48
C ASN A 1028 -24.33 54.74 -23.90
N GLY A 1029 -24.98 54.77 -25.06
CA GLY A 1029 -25.74 55.91 -25.56
C GLY A 1029 -27.20 55.97 -25.08
N LEU A 1030 -27.64 55.06 -24.21
CA LEU A 1030 -29.00 55.08 -23.66
C LEU A 1030 -29.20 56.24 -22.67
N LEU A 1031 -30.25 57.03 -22.90
CA LEU A 1031 -30.69 58.11 -22.00
C LEU A 1031 -31.95 57.66 -21.25
N LYS A 1032 -31.99 57.85 -19.93
CA LYS A 1032 -33.14 57.49 -19.09
C LYS A 1032 -34.36 58.33 -19.44
N ALA A 1033 -35.55 57.72 -19.42
CA ALA A 1033 -36.80 58.47 -19.57
C ALA A 1033 -37.01 59.35 -18.32
N GLU A 1034 -37.20 60.67 -18.50
CA GLU A 1034 -37.45 61.57 -17.36
C GLU A 1034 -38.84 61.34 -16.76
N GLU A 1035 -38.91 61.25 -15.43
CA GLU A 1035 -40.17 61.28 -14.69
C GLU A 1035 -40.83 62.66 -14.80
N GLU A 1036 -41.99 62.74 -15.45
CA GLU A 1036 -42.82 63.94 -15.37
C GLU A 1036 -43.37 64.11 -13.93
N LYS A 1037 -43.01 65.21 -13.26
CA LYS A 1037 -43.77 65.75 -12.13
C LYS A 1037 -44.18 67.21 -12.38
N PRO A 1038 -45.48 67.55 -12.24
CA PRO A 1038 -45.95 68.92 -12.34
C PRO A 1038 -45.66 69.78 -11.08
N VAL A 1039 -45.04 70.93 -11.35
CA VAL A 1039 -44.99 72.25 -10.68
C VAL A 1039 -45.67 72.48 -9.30
N GLU A 1040 -44.83 72.96 -8.36
CA GLU A 1040 -44.94 73.98 -7.26
C GLU A 1040 -46.32 74.52 -6.80
N PRO A 1041 -46.50 75.02 -5.53
CA PRO A 1041 -45.59 75.99 -4.88
C PRO A 1041 -45.42 76.03 -3.33
N GLU A 1042 -44.32 76.70 -2.93
CA GLU A 1042 -44.05 77.56 -1.75
C GLU A 1042 -43.85 77.01 -0.30
N LYS A 1043 -42.69 77.41 0.24
CA LYS A 1043 -42.11 77.39 1.63
C LYS A 1043 -42.91 78.26 2.64
N PRO A 1044 -42.55 78.38 3.95
CA PRO A 1044 -41.61 77.63 4.83
C PRO A 1044 -42.14 77.35 6.29
N THR A 1045 -41.44 76.50 7.09
CA THR A 1045 -40.84 76.78 8.44
C THR A 1045 -40.48 75.49 9.23
N GLU A 1046 -39.30 75.51 9.87
CA GLU A 1046 -38.71 74.63 10.92
C GLU A 1046 -39.62 74.30 12.13
N PRO A 1047 -39.19 73.53 13.18
CA PRO A 1047 -38.26 72.38 13.31
C PRO A 1047 -38.86 71.24 14.19
N ASP A 1048 -38.21 70.06 14.25
CA ASP A 1048 -37.95 69.26 15.49
C ASP A 1048 -37.51 67.81 15.19
N THR A 1049 -36.32 67.47 15.71
CA THR A 1049 -35.80 66.12 16.06
C THR A 1049 -36.65 65.45 17.19
N PRO A 1050 -36.56 64.14 17.55
CA PRO A 1050 -35.46 63.17 17.34
C PRO A 1050 -35.82 61.67 17.12
N ALA A 1051 -34.74 60.87 16.89
CA ALA A 1051 -34.46 59.49 17.35
C ALA A 1051 -35.18 58.29 16.68
N THR A 1052 -34.57 57.13 16.36
CA THR A 1052 -33.23 56.45 16.39
C THR A 1052 -33.53 55.01 15.88
N PRO A 1053 -32.60 54.02 15.86
CA PRO A 1053 -31.23 53.87 15.34
C PRO A 1053 -31.26 52.85 14.14
N ASP A 1054 -30.20 52.46 13.44
CA ASP A 1054 -29.06 51.70 13.94
C ASP A 1054 -28.08 51.37 12.79
N ASN A 1055 -26.84 51.15 13.22
CA ASN A 1055 -25.75 50.37 12.65
C ASN A 1055 -24.75 51.02 11.68
N ASP A 1056 -23.67 51.54 12.30
CA ASP A 1056 -22.35 51.74 11.73
C ASP A 1056 -21.68 50.39 11.42
N ASN A 1057 -21.25 50.13 10.16
CA ASN A 1057 -19.89 49.69 9.80
C ASN A 1057 -19.73 49.47 8.26
N GLU A 1058 -19.31 50.48 7.49
CA GLU A 1058 -18.87 50.38 6.06
C GLU A 1058 -18.00 51.63 5.79
N ASP A 1059 -16.87 51.68 5.07
CA ASP A 1059 -16.13 50.74 4.24
C ASP A 1059 -14.71 51.29 3.99
N LYS A 1060 -13.69 50.42 3.94
CA LYS A 1060 -12.49 50.68 3.12
C LYS A 1060 -12.76 50.09 1.75
N ASN A 1061 -13.20 50.92 0.79
CA ASN A 1061 -13.52 50.46 -0.55
C ASN A 1061 -12.30 49.82 -1.23
N VAL A 1062 -12.45 48.58 -1.66
CA VAL A 1062 -11.52 47.89 -2.57
C VAL A 1062 -12.15 47.91 -3.95
N ILE A 1063 -11.43 48.44 -4.94
CA ILE A 1063 -11.87 48.43 -6.34
C ILE A 1063 -10.86 47.59 -7.11
N THR A 1064 -11.32 46.49 -7.70
CA THR A 1064 -10.52 45.60 -8.55
C THR A 1064 -10.71 45.96 -10.02
N ASN A 1065 -9.70 45.70 -10.83
CA ASN A 1065 -9.85 45.74 -12.27
C ASN A 1065 -10.68 44.53 -12.74
N HIS A 1066 -11.16 44.55 -13.99
CA HIS A 1066 -12.06 43.52 -14.51
C HIS A 1066 -11.51 42.08 -14.50
N THR A 1067 -10.19 41.91 -14.41
CA THR A 1067 -9.54 40.59 -14.30
C THR A 1067 -9.25 40.17 -12.86
N GLU A 1068 -9.56 41.00 -11.86
CA GLU A 1068 -9.26 40.78 -10.44
C GLU A 1068 -7.78 40.53 -10.12
N THR A 1069 -6.88 40.99 -10.98
CA THR A 1069 -5.42 40.85 -10.83
C THR A 1069 -4.77 42.10 -10.26
N ILE A 1070 -5.41 43.27 -10.40
CA ILE A 1070 -4.96 44.53 -9.82
C ILE A 1070 -6.08 45.13 -8.97
N SER A 1071 -5.76 45.52 -7.74
CA SER A 1071 -6.70 46.13 -6.79
C SER A 1071 -6.20 47.46 -6.27
N VAL A 1072 -7.08 48.44 -6.16
CA VAL A 1072 -6.84 49.70 -5.45
C VAL A 1072 -7.62 49.68 -4.14
N ILE A 1073 -6.91 49.90 -3.04
CA ILE A 1073 -7.43 49.89 -1.68
C ILE A 1073 -7.26 51.29 -1.09
N GLY A 1074 -8.36 51.94 -0.74
CA GLY A 1074 -8.32 53.28 -0.16
C GLY A 1074 -9.63 54.03 -0.31
N LYS A 1075 -9.64 55.28 0.12
CA LYS A 1075 -10.84 56.13 0.02
C LYS A 1075 -10.99 56.60 -1.43
N VAL A 1076 -11.76 55.86 -2.21
CA VAL A 1076 -12.10 56.22 -3.59
C VAL A 1076 -13.58 56.59 -3.66
N GLU A 1077 -13.91 57.69 -4.35
CA GLU A 1077 -15.30 58.15 -4.47
C GLU A 1077 -16.21 57.07 -5.07
N ALA A 1078 -17.41 56.91 -4.51
CA ALA A 1078 -18.41 55.96 -5.02
C ALA A 1078 -18.71 56.23 -6.51
N GLY A 1079 -18.74 55.16 -7.31
CA GLY A 1079 -18.91 55.22 -8.77
C GLY A 1079 -17.60 55.33 -9.56
N THR A 1080 -16.45 55.41 -8.91
CA THR A 1080 -15.14 55.36 -9.58
C THR A 1080 -14.78 53.93 -10.00
N GLN A 1081 -14.25 53.77 -11.20
CA GLN A 1081 -13.80 52.50 -11.77
C GLN A 1081 -12.27 52.48 -11.89
N LEU A 1082 -11.68 51.29 -11.72
CA LEU A 1082 -10.26 51.05 -11.94
C LEU A 1082 -10.04 50.51 -13.36
N ILE A 1083 -9.38 51.30 -14.20
CA ILE A 1083 -8.94 50.89 -15.54
C ILE A 1083 -7.44 50.61 -15.49
N THR A 1084 -7.05 49.43 -15.94
CA THR A 1084 -5.63 49.05 -16.06
C THR A 1084 -5.31 48.53 -17.45
N LYS A 1085 -4.06 48.73 -17.87
CA LYS A 1085 -3.50 48.15 -19.09
C LYS A 1085 -2.13 47.58 -18.77
N GLU A 1086 -1.96 46.26 -18.89
CA GLU A 1086 -0.64 45.63 -18.82
C GLU A 1086 0.06 45.77 -20.18
N TYR A 1087 1.36 46.08 -20.16
CA TYR A 1087 2.15 46.33 -21.36
C TYR A 1087 2.57 44.98 -21.96
N SER A 1088 2.39 44.84 -23.28
CA SER A 1088 2.97 43.72 -24.02
C SER A 1088 4.50 43.79 -24.07
N GLU A 1089 5.18 42.68 -24.41
CA GLU A 1089 6.64 42.68 -24.53
C GLU A 1089 7.20 43.73 -25.49
N THR A 1090 6.43 44.10 -26.53
CA THR A 1090 6.82 45.15 -27.49
C THR A 1090 6.69 46.53 -26.85
N GLU A 1091 5.60 46.78 -26.13
CA GLU A 1091 5.37 48.04 -25.42
C GLU A 1091 6.35 48.23 -24.24
N VAL A 1092 6.77 47.15 -23.57
CA VAL A 1092 7.84 47.20 -22.56
C VAL A 1092 9.17 47.62 -23.20
N LYS A 1093 9.50 47.13 -24.41
CA LYS A 1093 10.70 47.58 -25.14
C LYS A 1093 10.62 49.07 -25.49
N GLU A 1094 9.49 49.54 -26.01
CA GLU A 1094 9.26 50.97 -26.27
C GLU A 1094 9.37 51.82 -24.98
N LEU A 1095 8.84 51.30 -23.86
CA LEU A 1095 8.94 51.94 -22.55
C LEU A 1095 10.40 52.08 -22.08
N THR A 1096 11.26 51.07 -22.31
CA THR A 1096 12.69 51.17 -21.97
C THR A 1096 13.44 52.22 -22.78
N GLU A 1097 12.98 52.54 -24.00
CA GLU A 1097 13.60 53.58 -24.81
C GLU A 1097 13.36 54.98 -24.23
N ILE A 1098 12.16 55.22 -23.70
CA ILE A 1098 11.78 56.53 -23.14
C ILE A 1098 12.29 56.77 -21.71
N ILE A 1099 12.58 55.72 -20.93
CA ILE A 1099 13.17 55.84 -19.58
C ILE A 1099 14.54 56.54 -19.64
N LYS A 1100 14.68 57.66 -18.94
CA LYS A 1100 15.89 58.49 -18.90
C LYS A 1100 16.95 57.97 -17.93
N ASP A 1101 16.54 57.29 -16.85
CA ASP A 1101 17.46 56.67 -15.90
C ASP A 1101 18.06 55.40 -16.52
N LYS A 1102 19.14 55.60 -17.28
CA LYS A 1102 19.85 54.48 -17.93
C LYS A 1102 20.65 53.64 -16.92
N ASP A 1103 20.82 54.07 -15.67
CA ASP A 1103 21.47 53.26 -14.64
C ASP A 1103 20.48 52.29 -13.98
N LEU A 1104 19.20 52.66 -13.87
CA LEU A 1104 18.12 51.72 -13.56
C LEU A 1104 18.09 50.56 -14.58
N LEU A 1105 18.12 50.87 -15.87
CA LEU A 1105 18.06 49.86 -16.94
C LEU A 1105 19.32 48.97 -17.05
N LYS A 1106 20.44 49.39 -16.46
CA LYS A 1106 21.64 48.54 -16.35
C LYS A 1106 21.55 47.60 -15.15
N ASN A 1107 21.04 48.10 -14.04
CA ASN A 1107 21.07 47.42 -12.75
C ASN A 1107 19.79 46.66 -12.42
N PHE A 1108 18.70 46.85 -13.18
CA PHE A 1108 17.42 46.18 -12.95
C PHE A 1108 16.77 45.72 -14.25
N THR A 1109 15.99 44.63 -14.18
CA THR A 1109 15.18 44.10 -15.28
C THR A 1109 13.71 44.41 -15.02
N ILE A 1110 12.97 44.88 -16.04
CA ILE A 1110 11.52 45.09 -15.94
C ILE A 1110 10.82 43.73 -16.10
N GLU A 1111 10.17 43.26 -15.04
CA GLU A 1111 9.42 41.99 -15.02
C GLU A 1111 8.01 42.19 -15.58
N LYS A 1112 7.34 43.29 -15.21
CA LYS A 1112 6.01 43.71 -15.69
C LYS A 1112 5.87 45.23 -15.67
N ALA A 1113 5.09 45.79 -16.59
CA ALA A 1113 4.71 47.21 -16.59
C ALA A 1113 3.22 47.40 -16.90
N PHE A 1114 2.61 48.42 -16.32
CA PHE A 1114 1.17 48.64 -16.40
C PHE A 1114 0.79 50.11 -16.20
N ASP A 1115 -0.25 50.56 -16.89
CA ASP A 1115 -0.92 51.83 -16.62
C ASP A 1115 -2.10 51.62 -15.67
N ILE A 1116 -2.24 52.53 -14.71
CA ILE A 1116 -3.33 52.54 -13.74
C ILE A 1116 -4.06 53.87 -13.83
N SER A 1117 -5.37 53.84 -14.04
CA SER A 1117 -6.22 55.03 -14.05
C SER A 1117 -7.54 54.81 -13.32
N LEU A 1118 -7.87 55.73 -12.42
CA LEU A 1118 -9.19 55.84 -11.81
C LEU A 1118 -10.08 56.71 -12.69
N VAL A 1119 -11.26 56.21 -13.05
CA VAL A 1119 -12.19 56.89 -13.97
C VAL A 1119 -13.57 56.97 -13.35
N LYS A 1120 -14.18 58.16 -13.35
CA LYS A 1120 -15.55 58.38 -12.89
C LYS A 1120 -16.30 59.17 -13.96
N ASP A 1121 -17.49 58.69 -14.31
CA ASP A 1121 -18.36 59.29 -15.33
C ASP A 1121 -17.64 59.56 -16.68
N GLY A 1122 -16.74 58.65 -17.08
CA GLY A 1122 -15.97 58.74 -18.33
C GLY A 1122 -14.76 59.69 -18.30
N THR A 1123 -14.47 60.32 -17.17
CA THR A 1123 -13.30 61.20 -16.97
C THR A 1123 -12.29 60.60 -15.98
N ILE A 1124 -10.99 60.71 -16.28
CA ILE A 1124 -9.93 60.29 -15.36
C ILE A 1124 -9.94 61.20 -14.13
N VAL A 1125 -10.12 60.61 -12.95
CA VAL A 1125 -10.14 61.29 -11.65
C VAL A 1125 -8.90 60.95 -10.86
N LYS A 1126 -8.31 61.92 -10.14
CA LYS A 1126 -7.16 61.65 -9.26
C LYS A 1126 -7.64 61.02 -7.95
N PRO A 1127 -6.86 60.12 -7.35
CA PRO A 1127 -7.17 59.58 -6.02
C PRO A 1127 -7.19 60.68 -4.95
N ASP A 1128 -8.16 60.61 -4.03
CA ASP A 1128 -8.26 61.50 -2.86
C ASP A 1128 -7.27 61.03 -1.78
N GLY A 1129 -6.04 61.54 -1.87
CA GLY A 1129 -4.94 61.14 -0.99
C GLY A 1129 -4.17 59.92 -1.50
N THR A 1130 -3.47 59.24 -0.59
CA THR A 1130 -2.67 58.06 -0.91
C THR A 1130 -3.54 56.80 -0.93
N ILE A 1131 -3.48 56.06 -2.02
CA ILE A 1131 -4.13 54.75 -2.22
C ILE A 1131 -3.07 53.64 -2.26
N SER A 1132 -3.44 52.43 -1.87
CA SER A 1132 -2.59 51.24 -1.99
C SER A 1132 -2.99 50.42 -3.21
N VAL A 1133 -2.03 50.09 -4.07
CA VAL A 1133 -2.21 49.24 -5.24
C VAL A 1133 -1.63 47.86 -4.95
N ARG A 1134 -2.42 46.80 -5.15
CA ARG A 1134 -1.98 45.39 -5.10
C ARG A 1134 -2.03 44.75 -6.47
N ILE A 1135 -0.99 44.00 -6.81
CA ILE A 1135 -0.83 43.35 -8.11
C ILE A 1135 -0.45 41.90 -7.89
N LYS A 1136 -1.30 40.97 -8.32
CA LYS A 1136 -1.00 39.54 -8.27
C LYS A 1136 0.14 39.19 -9.23
N VAL A 1137 1.11 38.44 -8.75
CA VAL A 1137 2.31 38.04 -9.50
C VAL A 1137 2.64 36.57 -9.25
N SER A 1138 3.38 35.94 -10.17
CA SER A 1138 3.82 34.54 -10.01
C SER A 1138 4.87 34.39 -8.91
N ALA A 1139 5.02 33.17 -8.38
CA ALA A 1139 6.04 32.83 -7.40
C ALA A 1139 7.47 33.16 -7.88
N ASP A 1140 7.75 33.03 -9.19
CA ASP A 1140 9.03 33.43 -9.79
C ASP A 1140 9.36 34.91 -9.53
N ILE A 1141 8.43 35.83 -9.82
CA ILE A 1141 8.62 37.27 -9.59
C ILE A 1141 8.75 37.58 -8.09
N LEU A 1142 7.99 36.89 -7.23
CA LEU A 1142 8.05 37.10 -5.77
C LEU A 1142 9.38 36.67 -5.16
N SER A 1143 10.00 35.62 -5.72
CA SER A 1143 11.31 35.09 -5.29
C SER A 1143 12.48 36.04 -5.56
N LYS A 1144 12.35 36.93 -6.57
CA LYS A 1144 13.39 37.90 -6.96
C LYS A 1144 13.44 39.10 -6.01
N ASP A 1145 14.59 39.76 -5.86
CA ASP A 1145 14.69 41.05 -5.17
C ASP A 1145 14.03 42.14 -6.05
N VAL A 1146 12.75 42.44 -5.78
CA VAL A 1146 11.91 43.30 -6.63
C VAL A 1146 11.45 44.55 -5.89
N LYS A 1147 11.36 45.64 -6.65
CA LYS A 1147 10.71 46.90 -6.24
C LYS A 1147 9.79 47.40 -7.35
N VAL A 1148 8.87 48.30 -7.01
CA VAL A 1148 8.03 49.00 -7.98
C VAL A 1148 8.60 50.38 -8.23
N VAL A 1149 8.60 50.80 -9.50
CA VAL A 1149 8.97 52.14 -9.92
C VAL A 1149 7.82 52.82 -10.66
N PHE A 1150 7.65 54.10 -10.42
CA PHE A 1150 6.73 54.99 -11.14
C PHE A 1150 7.48 55.67 -12.29
N ILE A 1151 6.87 55.69 -13.50
CA ILE A 1151 7.44 56.31 -14.71
C ILE A 1151 6.49 57.43 -15.19
N ASP A 1152 6.99 58.65 -15.27
CA ASP A 1152 6.21 59.79 -15.79
C ASP A 1152 6.23 59.87 -17.33
N ASP A 1153 5.33 60.67 -17.91
CA ASP A 1153 5.21 60.87 -19.37
C ASP A 1153 6.50 61.39 -20.04
N ASN A 1154 7.45 61.92 -19.25
CA ASN A 1154 8.74 62.41 -19.73
C ASN A 1154 9.85 61.37 -19.56
N GLY A 1155 9.54 60.16 -19.09
CA GLY A 1155 10.46 59.05 -18.88
C GLY A 1155 11.32 59.19 -17.61
N ASN A 1156 10.98 60.05 -16.66
CA ASN A 1156 11.66 60.10 -15.36
C ASN A 1156 11.12 59.00 -14.45
N VAL A 1157 11.99 58.40 -13.63
CA VAL A 1157 11.65 57.25 -12.77
C VAL A 1157 11.76 57.60 -11.29
N THR A 1158 10.79 57.17 -10.49
CA THR A 1158 10.78 57.30 -9.02
C THR A 1158 10.52 55.97 -8.35
N ASP A 1159 11.30 55.60 -7.33
CA ASP A 1159 11.09 54.37 -6.56
C ASP A 1159 9.85 54.47 -5.65
N MET A 1160 9.03 53.42 -5.64
CA MET A 1160 7.86 53.30 -4.79
C MET A 1160 8.17 52.47 -3.54
N VAL A 1161 7.57 52.84 -2.41
CA VAL A 1161 7.63 52.02 -1.19
C VAL A 1161 6.87 50.72 -1.45
N THR A 1162 7.63 49.64 -1.63
CA THR A 1162 7.11 48.34 -2.11
C THR A 1162 7.05 47.34 -0.95
N ARG A 1163 5.95 46.60 -0.86
CA ARG A 1163 5.69 45.52 0.11
C ARG A 1163 5.32 44.24 -0.63
N LYS A 1164 5.76 43.08 -0.15
CA LYS A 1164 5.41 41.78 -0.73
C LYS A 1164 4.40 41.04 0.13
N GLY A 1165 3.39 40.46 -0.50
CA GLY A 1165 2.46 39.48 0.10
C GLY A 1165 2.77 38.05 -0.39
N SER A 1166 1.90 37.10 -0.07
CA SER A 1166 2.03 35.68 -0.45
C SER A 1166 1.94 35.43 -1.96
N ASP A 1167 1.13 36.23 -2.67
CA ASP A 1167 0.86 36.11 -4.12
C ASP A 1167 0.77 37.46 -4.84
N TYR A 1168 1.14 38.57 -4.19
CA TYR A 1168 1.05 39.93 -4.75
C TYR A 1168 2.20 40.85 -4.34
N ILE A 1169 2.41 41.90 -5.14
CA ILE A 1169 3.24 43.06 -4.81
C ILE A 1169 2.32 44.26 -4.54
N GLU A 1170 2.57 44.99 -3.45
CA GLU A 1170 1.81 46.14 -3.02
C GLU A 1170 2.67 47.40 -2.94
N PHE A 1171 2.13 48.55 -3.37
CA PHE A 1171 2.77 49.84 -3.19
C PHE A 1171 1.75 50.96 -3.02
N ASP A 1172 2.15 52.05 -2.39
CA ASP A 1172 1.28 53.21 -2.16
C ASP A 1172 1.54 54.30 -3.19
N THR A 1173 0.48 54.89 -3.75
CA THR A 1173 0.59 55.99 -4.73
C THR A 1173 -0.56 56.98 -4.61
N ASN A 1174 -0.42 58.15 -5.21
CA ASN A 1174 -1.49 59.14 -5.41
C ASN A 1174 -1.60 59.58 -6.88
N HIS A 1175 -1.06 58.78 -7.81
CA HIS A 1175 -1.03 59.07 -9.24
C HIS A 1175 -1.75 57.99 -10.06
N ASN A 1176 -2.48 58.42 -11.09
CA ASN A 1176 -2.88 57.56 -12.20
C ASN A 1176 -1.78 57.62 -13.25
N SER A 1177 -1.01 56.54 -13.42
CA SER A 1177 0.14 56.55 -14.32
C SER A 1177 0.69 55.15 -14.63
N THR A 1178 1.80 55.11 -15.37
CA THR A 1178 2.61 53.94 -15.65
C THR A 1178 3.52 53.56 -14.47
N TYR A 1179 3.49 52.28 -14.12
CA TYR A 1179 4.40 51.69 -13.13
C TYR A 1179 5.03 50.42 -13.70
N ALA A 1180 6.21 50.08 -13.18
CA ALA A 1180 6.91 48.85 -13.52
C ALA A 1180 7.40 48.12 -12.27
N ILE A 1181 7.24 46.80 -12.24
CA ILE A 1181 7.90 45.92 -11.29
C ILE A 1181 9.29 45.61 -11.86
N VAL A 1182 10.33 45.93 -11.11
CA VAL A 1182 11.72 45.73 -11.52
C VAL A 1182 12.46 44.83 -10.54
N SER A 1183 13.26 43.89 -11.07
CA SER A 1183 14.11 42.98 -10.30
C SER A 1183 15.58 43.40 -10.39
N ASN A 1184 16.34 43.27 -9.31
CA ASN A 1184 17.75 43.66 -9.27
C ASN A 1184 18.65 42.69 -10.05
N ASN A 1185 19.43 43.21 -11.00
CA ASN A 1185 20.38 42.44 -11.81
C ASN A 1185 21.64 42.04 -11.01
N ALA A 1186 21.90 42.64 -9.84
CA ALA A 1186 23.11 42.42 -9.05
C ALA A 1186 23.07 41.19 -8.12
N ALA A 1187 22.07 40.33 -8.22
CA ALA A 1187 22.00 39.08 -7.44
C ALA A 1187 22.94 37.96 -7.93
N HIS A 1188 23.90 38.27 -8.82
CA HIS A 1188 25.03 37.38 -9.13
C HIS A 1188 26.34 38.16 -9.36
N SER A 1189 26.84 38.86 -8.35
CA SER A 1189 28.30 39.03 -8.17
C SER A 1189 28.66 39.66 -6.82
N ASN A 1190 28.70 38.86 -5.76
CA ASN A 1190 29.81 38.95 -4.81
C ASN A 1190 30.54 37.61 -4.90
N GLY A 1191 31.61 37.61 -5.68
CA GLY A 1191 32.53 36.49 -5.73
C GLY A 1191 33.25 36.34 -4.39
N ALA A 1192 33.39 35.10 -3.94
CA ALA A 1192 34.74 34.57 -3.84
C ALA A 1192 35.09 33.99 -5.22
N ASP A 1193 36.13 34.57 -5.81
CA ASP A 1193 37.02 34.02 -6.85
C ASP A 1193 37.08 32.47 -6.73
N THR A 1194 36.92 31.68 -7.79
CA THR A 1194 37.90 31.56 -8.87
C THR A 1194 37.30 31.03 -10.18
N GLY A 1195 37.54 31.78 -11.26
CA GLY A 1195 37.99 31.33 -12.59
C GLY A 1195 37.46 30.04 -13.24
N ASP A 1196 36.78 30.26 -14.38
CA ASP A 1196 37.00 29.61 -15.70
C ASP A 1196 36.88 28.08 -15.78
N THR A 1197 35.98 27.44 -16.54
CA THR A 1197 35.53 27.71 -17.92
C THR A 1197 34.20 27.01 -18.23
N THR A 1198 33.42 27.65 -19.11
CA THR A 1198 32.36 27.15 -20.01
C THR A 1198 32.53 25.69 -20.51
N ASN A 1199 31.51 24.81 -20.50
CA ASN A 1199 30.24 24.75 -21.24
C ASN A 1199 30.33 23.95 -22.59
N VAL A 1200 29.20 23.35 -22.97
CA VAL A 1200 28.82 22.72 -24.28
C VAL A 1200 28.86 21.18 -24.38
N GLY A 1201 27.69 20.56 -24.14
CA GLY A 1201 26.83 19.95 -25.17
C GLY A 1201 27.27 18.69 -25.96
N MET A 1202 26.31 17.75 -26.03
CA MET A 1202 26.07 16.69 -27.03
C MET A 1202 26.78 15.31 -26.90
N ILE A 1203 25.92 14.27 -26.83
CA ILE A 1203 26.01 12.94 -27.48
C ILE A 1203 27.20 12.04 -27.05
N PHE A 1204 26.96 10.80 -26.59
CA PHE A 1204 27.50 9.57 -27.21
C PHE A 1204 27.28 8.27 -26.40
N THR A 1205 26.83 7.29 -27.17
CA THR A 1205 26.91 5.83 -27.12
C THR A 1205 28.28 5.23 -26.68
N LEU A 1206 28.21 4.11 -25.95
CA LEU A 1206 29.14 2.96 -25.80
C LEU A 1206 30.62 3.10 -25.32
N LEU A 1207 30.97 2.09 -24.50
CA LEU A 1207 32.21 1.27 -24.46
C LEU A 1207 33.41 1.66 -23.56
N MET A 1208 33.55 0.81 -22.53
CA MET A 1208 34.73 0.01 -22.13
C MET A 1208 35.99 0.64 -21.50
N LEU A 1209 36.34 0.00 -20.37
CA LEU A 1209 37.65 -0.48 -19.95
C LEU A 1209 38.68 0.50 -19.35
N SER A 1210 38.97 0.21 -18.08
CA SER A 1210 40.29 -0.24 -17.56
C SER A 1210 40.97 0.64 -16.51
N GLY A 1211 41.44 -0.05 -15.46
CA GLY A 1211 42.42 0.44 -14.48
C GLY A 1211 41.77 1.04 -13.24
N GLY A 1212 41.67 0.39 -12.08
CA GLY A 1212 42.57 -0.61 -11.53
C GLY A 1212 43.66 0.05 -10.67
N ILE A 1213 43.65 -0.30 -9.39
CA ILE A 1213 44.80 -0.45 -8.48
C ILE A 1213 45.15 0.75 -7.55
N MET A 1214 44.63 0.64 -6.31
CA MET A 1214 45.36 0.20 -5.10
C MET A 1214 46.26 1.20 -4.30
N VAL A 1215 45.91 1.28 -3.00
CA VAL A 1215 46.72 1.36 -1.75
C VAL A 1215 47.47 2.66 -1.36
N VAL A 1216 47.19 3.15 -0.14
CA VAL A 1216 48.06 3.13 1.08
C VAL A 1216 47.76 4.30 2.04
N MET A 1217 47.29 3.91 3.23
CA MET A 1217 47.57 4.40 4.59
C MET A 1217 47.58 5.91 4.93
N LEU A 1218 46.66 6.26 5.83
CA LEU A 1218 46.90 6.70 7.22
C LEU A 1218 48.21 7.46 7.52
N LYS A 1219 48.08 8.75 7.89
CA LYS A 1219 48.44 9.29 9.22
C LYS A 1219 48.24 10.82 9.30
N LYS A 1220 47.58 11.25 10.39
CA LYS A 1220 47.89 12.39 11.31
C LYS A 1220 48.31 13.72 10.66
N LYS A 1221 47.76 14.89 11.02
CA LYS A 1221 47.55 15.43 12.37
C LYS A 1221 46.93 16.85 12.24
N LYS A 1222 45.95 17.15 13.10
CA LYS A 1222 45.56 18.46 13.70
C LYS A 1222 45.97 19.78 13.00
N ALA A 1223 44.97 20.61 12.70
CA ALA A 1223 44.66 21.81 13.49
C ALA A 1223 43.13 21.97 13.53
#